data_AF-A0A167A971-F1
#
_entry.id   AF-A0A167A971-F1
#
_cell.length_a   1.000
_cell.length_b   1.000
_cell.length_c   1.000
_cell.angle_alpha   90.00
_cell.angle_beta   90.00
_cell.angle_gamma   90.00
#
_symmetry.space_group_name_H-M   'P 1'
#
loop_
_entity.id
_entity.type
_entity.pdbx_description
1 polymer ?
#
loop_
_entity_poly.entity_id
_entity_poly.type
_entity_poly.pdbx_seq_one_letter_code
_entity_poly.pdbx_strand_id
1 'polypeptide(L)'
;MSSKTDDYIRSRPLTWRAPRALVTLLLATLALGLAGCLPDDSGFDGSVDEPSTTPVASAPAAGLGLSITRASIEDGHPVVEFTLLDETGAPITDLTNASFTFAKLAPRSRYGDGYDWVNYITRERQVNPAGWTHAMSDNNPEGAPMFGNAIQGAVENSGDLENLGNGEYRYTYSLNVNQASRTISGENLQDLWRCVEGGSHDTHAFSEDLGLDVRCTWADGTTLPRGVRIEGSGDTLTYTVDYNPEWTHRVGMQLGGGMPATNAWFDFIPATGGIPMHGVDATRDMISLESCNTCHDGTLAKHGGNRVEPQYCVTCHNPGSVDPVSGRSIDFKQMVHKIHRGQTLPSVAAGVPYFIRNNDFSKLRFPQAVHEDGGVSPVGNYSNHGVAPDGEPLPRTASYGIDNCVKCHMGQDTHDELVLLAGGEDRLARQQLAVVTPDGDNWHEGGARTVEVCASCHDNVYWYQNDSEHDERLPAMMAVRFGASTAGHRGDWRSGHRAGFDGTDWRGGDPFGEHHEGQQLWDTGNACGGCHNESILGDMANIGLRGIDQGGNNRVRMGRAHLSFTRAAIRQDQLTIQFGSEGATLDREEGTISFRLRVRDDGLNTFLRHGDNARFQLGFVIGWREQNASGLISADYTQSTDPSWPGRTTDVGCNAACWSDGGNGSTLNIRAASNGYYEVNYALPPEALANLPEHGVGTVAVQNQVVPLETRGEVASIWDDGRTPLVNALHRTTEFAIGNAVAEPRRKVVDVEETCRSCHIRFAKHGGNRRNNPELCVLCHNPNNTDISAGTQPFIAFGRLGNLGIYDREREESKDFKRMIHHVHRAQMGGDGIQLRDVVFGGPLDRDTPAGEWDPQGPWEGEAHFPGSVGNCNTCHVEDSYQLPLQAGVIGSSIRTFDWNNADFTSAGTGQFGADNNLTDIHQHERFSPIASVCTSCHTDEGWLRDHILQRGGSITATLDNPDPMQEGCVSCHGPGGEADISRVHDVRPR
;
A
#
# COMPACT_ATOMS: atom_id res chain seq x y z
N MET A 1 -49.53 35.58 13.14
CA MET A 1 -50.73 36.38 12.84
C MET A 1 -50.91 36.45 11.33
N SER A 2 -52.16 36.47 10.90
CA SER A 2 -52.74 36.15 9.59
C SER A 2 -52.38 37.04 8.39
N SER A 3 -52.28 36.40 7.21
CA SER A 3 -52.78 36.75 5.85
C SER A 3 -52.37 38.05 5.12
N LYS A 4 -52.00 37.92 3.83
CA LYS A 4 -52.85 38.28 2.66
C LYS A 4 -52.15 38.02 1.31
N THR A 5 -52.99 37.64 0.35
CA THR A 5 -52.78 37.29 -1.07
C THR A 5 -52.79 38.50 -2.03
N ASP A 6 -52.14 38.30 -3.19
CA ASP A 6 -52.32 38.84 -4.57
C ASP A 6 -52.48 40.35 -4.83
N ASP A 7 -51.75 40.92 -5.81
CA ASP A 7 -52.09 40.84 -7.24
C ASP A 7 -51.17 41.69 -8.18
N TYR A 8 -51.23 41.40 -9.49
CA TYR A 8 -50.95 42.23 -10.69
C TYR A 8 -49.72 42.03 -11.62
N ILE A 9 -50.04 41.48 -12.80
CA ILE A 9 -49.29 41.38 -14.07
C ILE A 9 -49.69 42.50 -15.06
N ARG A 10 -48.76 42.96 -15.91
CA ARG A 10 -48.87 43.36 -17.36
C ARG A 10 -47.64 44.23 -17.74
N SER A 11 -47.05 44.30 -18.94
CA SER A 11 -47.10 43.61 -20.25
C SER A 11 -46.24 44.46 -21.24
N ARG A 12 -45.52 43.87 -22.23
CA ARG A 12 -45.39 44.27 -23.68
C ARG A 12 -43.98 44.11 -24.35
N PRO A 13 -43.91 43.92 -25.72
CA PRO A 13 -42.99 43.00 -26.42
C PRO A 13 -42.28 43.52 -27.73
N LEU A 14 -41.70 42.58 -28.52
CA LEU A 14 -41.23 42.58 -29.94
C LEU A 14 -39.83 43.21 -30.22
N THR A 15 -38.92 42.75 -31.09
CA THR A 15 -38.74 41.71 -32.15
C THR A 15 -37.26 41.81 -32.60
N TRP A 16 -36.67 40.87 -33.35
CA TRP A 16 -36.03 41.11 -34.68
C TRP A 16 -35.50 39.80 -35.31
N ARG A 17 -35.57 39.74 -36.65
CA ARG A 17 -35.41 38.57 -37.55
C ARG A 17 -33.96 38.32 -37.97
N ALA A 18 -33.66 37.08 -38.36
CA ALA A 18 -32.47 36.69 -39.15
C ALA A 18 -32.74 36.69 -40.67
N PRO A 19 -31.69 36.67 -41.50
CA PRO A 19 -31.68 35.80 -42.68
C PRO A 19 -30.35 35.04 -42.92
N ARG A 20 -30.48 33.90 -43.62
CA ARG A 20 -29.44 32.93 -44.03
C ARG A 20 -28.83 33.28 -45.41
N ALA A 21 -27.62 32.80 -45.69
CA ALA A 21 -27.08 32.60 -47.04
C ALA A 21 -26.30 31.27 -47.16
N LEU A 22 -26.43 30.64 -48.33
CA LEU A 22 -26.04 29.28 -48.75
C LEU A 22 -24.55 29.13 -49.16
N VAL A 23 -24.02 27.88 -49.15
CA VAL A 23 -23.51 27.06 -50.32
C VAL A 23 -22.58 25.92 -49.79
N THR A 24 -22.95 24.61 -49.75
CA THR A 24 -22.81 23.45 -50.72
C THR A 24 -21.37 23.18 -51.23
N LEU A 25 -20.75 22.00 -51.38
CA LEU A 25 -20.96 20.54 -51.15
C LEU A 25 -19.59 19.83 -51.41
N LEU A 26 -19.15 18.78 -50.69
CA LEU A 26 -18.97 17.33 -51.06
C LEU A 26 -17.77 16.84 -50.19
N LEU A 27 -17.61 15.63 -49.62
CA LEU A 27 -18.25 14.32 -49.68
C LEU A 27 -17.70 13.53 -48.46
N ALA A 28 -18.55 12.91 -47.64
CA ALA A 28 -18.19 11.69 -46.88
C ALA A 28 -19.48 11.04 -46.34
N THR A 29 -19.71 9.80 -46.74
CA THR A 29 -20.78 8.92 -46.26
C THR A 29 -20.32 8.18 -45.00
N LEU A 30 -20.97 8.42 -43.86
CA LEU A 30 -21.00 7.49 -42.71
C LEU A 30 -22.31 7.65 -41.94
N ALA A 31 -22.80 6.54 -41.39
CA ALA A 31 -24.17 6.32 -40.92
C ALA A 31 -24.56 7.09 -39.64
N LEU A 32 -25.86 7.40 -39.56
CA LEU A 32 -26.65 7.97 -38.43
C LEU A 32 -26.49 7.12 -37.14
N GLY A 33 -26.70 7.58 -35.90
CA GLY A 33 -27.17 8.82 -35.24
C GLY A 33 -26.86 8.64 -33.74
N LEU A 34 -27.06 9.53 -32.76
CA LEU A 34 -27.83 10.73 -32.56
C LEU A 34 -27.00 11.65 -31.65
N ALA A 35 -27.06 12.97 -31.85
CA ALA A 35 -26.71 13.96 -30.85
C ALA A 35 -27.78 15.05 -30.84
N GLY A 36 -28.29 15.36 -29.64
CA GLY A 36 -29.12 16.54 -29.41
C GLY A 36 -30.17 16.36 -28.33
N CYS A 37 -29.80 16.59 -27.08
CA CYS A 37 -30.56 17.43 -26.16
C CYS A 37 -29.58 17.98 -25.10
N LEU A 38 -29.26 19.27 -25.22
CA LEU A 38 -28.66 20.08 -24.16
C LEU A 38 -29.73 20.29 -23.07
N PRO A 39 -29.38 20.26 -21.77
CA PRO A 39 -30.22 20.84 -20.73
C PRO A 39 -29.75 22.25 -20.36
N ASP A 40 -30.72 23.07 -20.02
CA ASP A 40 -30.64 24.49 -19.78
C ASP A 40 -30.30 24.77 -18.30
N ASP A 41 -29.49 25.81 -18.05
CA ASP A 41 -29.20 26.35 -16.72
C ASP A 41 -30.48 26.93 -16.07
N SER A 42 -31.10 26.18 -15.16
CA SER A 42 -31.89 26.77 -14.06
C SER A 42 -32.20 25.77 -12.95
N GLY A 43 -31.65 26.02 -11.76
CA GLY A 43 -32.24 25.62 -10.49
C GLY A 43 -31.65 24.39 -9.83
N PHE A 44 -30.87 24.62 -8.77
CA PHE A 44 -30.76 23.70 -7.64
C PHE A 44 -32.18 23.33 -7.19
N ASP A 45 -32.65 22.13 -7.52
CA ASP A 45 -33.70 21.48 -6.76
C ASP A 45 -33.05 20.67 -5.63
N GLY A 46 -33.67 20.72 -4.45
CA GLY A 46 -33.23 19.99 -3.27
C GLY A 46 -33.79 18.58 -3.25
N SER A 47 -33.64 17.82 -4.32
CA SER A 47 -33.86 16.38 -4.27
C SER A 47 -32.63 15.74 -3.62
N VAL A 48 -32.83 15.19 -2.42
CA VAL A 48 -32.00 14.09 -1.93
C VAL A 48 -32.16 12.97 -2.93
N ASP A 49 -31.06 12.55 -3.57
CA ASP A 49 -31.04 11.40 -4.46
C ASP A 49 -31.63 10.17 -3.75
N GLU A 50 -32.53 9.46 -4.43
CA GLU A 50 -33.01 8.15 -4.00
C GLU A 50 -31.80 7.22 -3.86
N PRO A 51 -31.67 6.44 -2.76
CA PRO A 51 -30.52 5.56 -2.57
C PRO A 51 -30.41 4.58 -3.75
N SER A 52 -29.22 4.49 -4.34
CA SER A 52 -28.93 3.54 -5.42
C SER A 52 -29.13 2.12 -4.91
N THR A 53 -30.20 1.45 -5.36
CA THR A 53 -30.45 0.05 -5.00
C THR A 53 -29.78 -0.86 -6.04
N THR A 54 -28.61 -1.40 -5.68
CA THR A 54 -27.84 -2.30 -6.55
C THR A 54 -27.99 -3.75 -6.08
N PRO A 55 -28.27 -4.71 -6.99
CA PRO A 55 -28.19 -6.12 -6.67
C PRO A 55 -26.74 -6.50 -6.32
N VAL A 56 -26.57 -7.32 -5.28
CA VAL A 56 -25.23 -7.80 -4.86
C VAL A 56 -24.85 -9.10 -5.57
N ALA A 57 -25.78 -9.75 -6.28
CA ALA A 57 -25.52 -11.08 -6.83
C ALA A 57 -24.79 -11.11 -8.18
N SER A 58 -23.69 -11.89 -8.13
CA SER A 58 -22.79 -12.38 -9.17
C SER A 58 -21.75 -11.39 -9.72
N ALA A 59 -20.48 -11.82 -9.64
CA ALA A 59 -19.35 -11.21 -10.35
C ALA A 59 -18.35 -12.32 -10.77
N PRO A 60 -17.60 -12.11 -11.87
CA PRO A 60 -17.45 -13.10 -12.95
C PRO A 60 -16.21 -14.00 -12.87
N ALA A 61 -16.24 -15.01 -13.73
CA ALA A 61 -15.09 -15.79 -14.16
C ALA A 61 -14.14 -14.97 -15.06
N ALA A 62 -12.90 -14.79 -14.62
CA ALA A 62 -11.75 -14.76 -15.53
C ALA A 62 -11.23 -16.21 -15.66
N GLY A 63 -11.23 -16.76 -16.87
CA GLY A 63 -10.92 -18.18 -17.11
C GLY A 63 -12.17 -19.06 -17.19
N LEU A 64 -12.17 -20.21 -16.49
CA LEU A 64 -13.32 -21.13 -16.44
C LEU A 64 -14.61 -20.39 -16.06
N GLY A 65 -15.64 -20.49 -16.91
CA GLY A 65 -16.95 -19.87 -16.71
C GLY A 65 -17.76 -20.56 -15.61
N LEU A 66 -17.36 -20.41 -14.36
CA LEU A 66 -18.07 -20.90 -13.18
C LEU A 66 -19.05 -19.82 -12.67
N SER A 67 -20.33 -20.17 -12.59
CA SER A 67 -21.36 -19.26 -12.06
C SER A 67 -22.45 -20.03 -11.32
N ILE A 68 -22.79 -19.59 -10.11
CA ILE A 68 -23.95 -20.12 -9.38
C ILE A 68 -25.19 -19.39 -9.88
N THR A 69 -26.16 -20.13 -10.40
CA THR A 69 -27.36 -19.59 -11.04
C THR A 69 -28.54 -19.51 -10.08
N ARG A 70 -28.58 -20.38 -9.07
CA ARG A 70 -29.66 -20.44 -8.09
C ARG A 70 -29.20 -21.08 -6.78
N ALA A 71 -29.77 -20.62 -5.67
CA ALA A 71 -29.68 -21.27 -4.37
C ALA A 71 -31.05 -21.28 -3.67
N SER A 72 -31.32 -22.32 -2.89
CA SER A 72 -32.55 -22.47 -2.09
C SER A 72 -32.34 -23.42 -0.92
N ILE A 73 -33.33 -23.51 -0.02
CA ILE A 73 -33.34 -24.48 1.09
C ILE A 73 -34.52 -25.43 0.89
N GLU A 74 -34.26 -26.73 0.81
CA GLU A 74 -35.25 -27.79 0.66
C GLU A 74 -35.13 -28.76 1.85
N ASP A 75 -36.20 -28.92 2.64
CA ASP A 75 -36.23 -29.77 3.84
C ASP A 75 -35.07 -29.53 4.84
N GLY A 76 -34.59 -28.28 4.91
CA GLY A 76 -33.46 -27.88 5.76
C GLY A 76 -32.08 -28.10 5.13
N HIS A 77 -32.02 -28.60 3.90
CA HIS A 77 -30.79 -28.79 3.14
C HIS A 77 -30.64 -27.70 2.08
N PRO A 78 -29.49 -26.99 2.02
CA PRO A 78 -29.22 -26.10 0.91
C PRO A 78 -29.11 -26.87 -0.41
N VAL A 79 -29.69 -26.30 -1.47
CA VAL A 79 -29.64 -26.80 -2.85
C VAL A 79 -29.16 -25.68 -3.74
N VAL A 80 -28.14 -25.96 -4.56
CA VAL A 80 -27.44 -24.98 -5.39
C VAL A 80 -27.38 -25.48 -6.83
N GLU A 81 -27.71 -24.62 -7.78
CA GLU A 81 -27.54 -24.88 -9.21
C GLU A 81 -26.44 -23.95 -9.75
N PHE A 82 -25.59 -24.48 -10.62
CA PHE A 82 -24.47 -23.73 -11.19
C PHE A 82 -24.12 -24.19 -12.60
N THR A 83 -23.49 -23.29 -13.35
CA THR A 83 -22.94 -23.54 -14.68
C THR A 83 -21.42 -23.56 -14.63
N LEU A 84 -20.80 -24.48 -15.36
CA LEU A 84 -19.36 -24.60 -15.51
C LEU A 84 -18.98 -24.72 -17.00
N LEU A 85 -18.27 -23.71 -17.49
CA LEU A 85 -17.74 -23.65 -18.85
C LEU A 85 -16.21 -23.63 -18.83
N ASP A 86 -15.59 -24.14 -19.89
CA ASP A 86 -14.17 -23.96 -20.13
C ASP A 86 -13.84 -22.53 -20.58
N GLU A 87 -12.55 -22.26 -20.76
CA GLU A 87 -12.02 -20.96 -21.21
C GLU A 87 -12.44 -20.57 -22.64
N THR A 88 -12.98 -21.51 -23.44
CA THR A 88 -13.57 -21.24 -24.76
C THR A 88 -15.09 -21.01 -24.70
N GLY A 89 -15.69 -21.18 -23.52
CA GLY A 89 -17.14 -21.13 -23.31
C GLY A 89 -17.86 -22.46 -23.57
N ALA A 90 -17.13 -23.57 -23.76
CA ALA A 90 -17.74 -24.88 -23.95
C ALA A 90 -18.11 -25.52 -22.59
N PRO A 91 -19.23 -26.27 -22.51
CA PRO A 91 -19.67 -26.85 -21.24
C PRO A 91 -18.76 -27.97 -20.74
N ILE A 92 -18.39 -27.92 -19.47
CA ILE A 92 -17.67 -29.01 -18.79
C ILE A 92 -18.70 -29.93 -18.15
N THR A 93 -18.76 -31.20 -18.58
CA THR A 93 -19.80 -32.17 -18.18
C THR A 93 -19.26 -33.35 -17.36
N ASP A 94 -18.00 -33.32 -16.93
CA ASP A 94 -17.34 -34.42 -16.22
C ASP A 94 -16.81 -33.98 -14.83
N LEU A 95 -17.39 -32.94 -14.24
CA LEU A 95 -17.05 -32.50 -12.89
C LEU A 95 -17.36 -33.59 -11.87
N THR A 96 -16.31 -34.10 -11.20
CA THR A 96 -16.46 -35.16 -10.19
C THR A 96 -16.36 -34.67 -8.76
N ASN A 97 -15.87 -33.45 -8.53
CA ASN A 97 -15.66 -32.92 -7.18
C ASN A 97 -15.74 -31.39 -7.17
N ALA A 98 -16.55 -30.87 -6.25
CA ALA A 98 -16.61 -29.46 -5.90
C ALA A 98 -16.73 -29.37 -4.38
N SER A 99 -16.26 -28.25 -3.80
CA SER A 99 -16.46 -27.99 -2.38
C SER A 99 -17.20 -26.69 -2.19
N PHE A 100 -18.08 -26.66 -1.20
CA PHE A 100 -18.99 -25.57 -0.96
C PHE A 100 -18.90 -25.07 0.47
N THR A 101 -19.15 -23.77 0.65
CA THR A 101 -19.42 -23.15 1.95
C THR A 101 -20.87 -22.70 1.99
N PHE A 102 -21.40 -22.53 3.21
CA PHE A 102 -22.76 -22.00 3.40
C PHE A 102 -22.78 -21.13 4.66
N ALA A 103 -23.11 -19.86 4.50
CA ALA A 103 -23.06 -18.87 5.58
C ALA A 103 -24.30 -17.98 5.62
N LYS A 104 -24.65 -17.48 6.80
CA LYS A 104 -25.64 -16.40 6.99
C LYS A 104 -24.95 -15.08 7.27
N LEU A 105 -25.56 -13.97 6.87
CA LEU A 105 -25.17 -12.63 7.28
C LEU A 105 -25.98 -12.25 8.53
N ALA A 106 -25.37 -12.43 9.70
CA ALA A 106 -26.04 -12.23 10.98
C ALA A 106 -25.83 -10.78 11.48
N PRO A 107 -26.87 -10.12 12.03
CA PRO A 107 -26.67 -8.88 12.76
C PRO A 107 -25.71 -9.11 13.92
N ARG A 108 -24.90 -8.10 14.23
CA ARG A 108 -24.08 -8.12 15.44
C ARG A 108 -24.97 -8.18 16.68
N SER A 109 -24.42 -8.66 17.79
CA SER A 109 -25.16 -8.73 19.07
C SER A 109 -25.68 -7.35 19.49
N ARG A 110 -26.62 -7.29 20.45
CA ARG A 110 -27.60 -6.22 20.79
C ARG A 110 -27.16 -4.74 20.69
N TYR A 111 -25.86 -4.43 20.59
CA TYR A 111 -25.31 -3.09 20.63
C TYR A 111 -24.42 -2.75 19.42
N GLY A 112 -24.10 -3.70 18.54
CA GLY A 112 -23.32 -3.43 17.34
C GLY A 112 -24.21 -3.10 16.14
N ASP A 113 -24.05 -1.90 15.57
CA ASP A 113 -24.56 -1.64 14.23
C ASP A 113 -23.83 -2.54 13.21
N GLY A 114 -24.56 -3.05 12.21
CA GLY A 114 -24.01 -3.85 11.11
C GLY A 114 -24.09 -5.38 11.28
N TYR A 115 -23.44 -6.08 10.34
CA TYR A 115 -23.61 -7.52 10.16
C TYR A 115 -22.26 -8.22 9.96
N ASP A 116 -22.18 -9.50 10.32
CA ASP A 116 -21.02 -10.36 10.07
C ASP A 116 -21.46 -11.73 9.54
N TRP A 117 -20.64 -12.31 8.66
CA TRP A 117 -20.86 -13.66 8.15
C TRP A 117 -20.70 -14.71 9.25
N VAL A 118 -21.47 -15.80 9.18
CA VAL A 118 -21.34 -16.97 10.06
C VAL A 118 -21.50 -18.22 9.25
N ASN A 119 -20.50 -19.11 9.30
CA ASN A 119 -20.53 -20.38 8.58
C ASN A 119 -21.35 -21.42 9.35
N TYR A 120 -22.26 -22.11 8.66
CA TYR A 120 -22.98 -23.26 9.22
C TYR A 120 -22.10 -24.51 9.28
N ILE A 121 -21.12 -24.61 8.38
CA ILE A 121 -20.20 -25.73 8.26
C ILE A 121 -18.93 -25.37 9.04
N THR A 122 -18.73 -26.06 10.15
CA THR A 122 -17.55 -25.86 11.01
C THR A 122 -16.70 -27.12 11.07
N ARG A 123 -15.44 -26.96 11.45
CA ARG A 123 -14.50 -28.06 11.77
C ARG A 123 -13.81 -27.79 13.10
N GLU A 124 -13.35 -28.88 13.71
CA GLU A 124 -12.39 -28.80 14.80
C GLU A 124 -10.99 -28.63 14.23
N ARG A 125 -10.26 -27.63 14.74
CA ARG A 125 -8.85 -27.41 14.45
C ARG A 125 -8.04 -27.78 15.67
N GLN A 126 -7.21 -28.82 15.52
CA GLN A 126 -6.27 -29.22 16.57
C GLN A 126 -5.19 -28.16 16.76
N VAL A 127 -4.79 -27.95 18.01
CA VAL A 127 -3.61 -27.15 18.34
C VAL A 127 -2.35 -27.82 17.77
N ASN A 128 -1.45 -27.02 17.18
CA ASN A 128 -0.18 -27.51 16.66
C ASN A 128 0.97 -27.03 17.56
N PRO A 129 1.66 -27.93 18.29
CA PRO A 129 2.78 -27.55 19.15
C PRO A 129 3.92 -26.85 18.40
N ALA A 130 4.11 -27.12 17.11
CA ALA A 130 5.16 -26.47 16.30
C ALA A 130 4.89 -24.98 16.05
N GLY A 131 3.64 -24.52 16.13
CA GLY A 131 3.33 -23.08 16.03
C GLY A 131 3.70 -22.30 17.29
N TRP A 132 3.85 -22.99 18.43
CA TRP A 132 4.14 -22.39 19.73
C TRP A 132 5.53 -21.76 19.80
N THR A 133 6.50 -22.26 19.02
CA THR A 133 7.86 -21.67 18.97
C THR A 133 7.85 -20.24 18.48
N HIS A 134 6.92 -19.87 17.60
CA HIS A 134 6.74 -18.49 17.14
C HIS A 134 6.07 -17.58 18.18
N ALA A 135 5.50 -18.15 19.25
CA ALA A 135 4.90 -17.38 20.33
C ALA A 135 5.93 -16.91 21.38
N MET A 136 7.17 -17.42 21.31
CA MET A 136 8.28 -17.02 22.17
C MET A 136 9.03 -15.83 21.56
N SER A 137 9.41 -14.87 22.39
CA SER A 137 10.29 -13.76 22.03
C SER A 137 11.18 -13.38 23.21
N ASP A 138 12.18 -12.52 23.00
CA ASP A 138 13.02 -12.02 24.10
C ASP A 138 12.21 -11.32 25.20
N ASN A 139 11.08 -10.71 24.82
CA ASN A 139 10.14 -10.04 25.72
C ASN A 139 9.01 -10.97 26.21
N ASN A 140 8.91 -12.19 25.67
CA ASN A 140 7.95 -13.22 26.07
C ASN A 140 8.59 -14.63 26.05
N PRO A 141 9.59 -14.90 26.92
CA PRO A 141 10.40 -16.12 26.85
C PRO A 141 9.65 -17.40 27.21
N GLU A 142 8.48 -17.29 27.85
CA GLU A 142 7.62 -18.43 28.21
C GLU A 142 6.60 -18.77 27.11
N GLY A 143 6.52 -17.98 26.03
CA GLY A 143 5.56 -18.18 24.95
C GLY A 143 4.11 -17.85 25.36
N ALA A 144 3.21 -17.70 24.38
CA ALA A 144 1.78 -17.59 24.68
C ALA A 144 1.25 -18.97 25.15
N PRO A 145 0.42 -19.04 26.22
CA PRO A 145 -0.22 -20.31 26.58
C PRO A 145 -1.15 -20.78 25.44
N MET A 146 -1.19 -22.07 25.15
CA MET A 146 -2.06 -22.64 24.10
C MET A 146 -3.50 -22.78 24.61
N PHE A 147 -4.49 -22.46 23.77
CA PHE A 147 -5.92 -22.46 24.14
C PHE A 147 -6.65 -23.79 23.88
N GLY A 148 -5.91 -24.86 23.60
CA GLY A 148 -6.48 -26.12 23.16
C GLY A 148 -7.05 -26.03 21.74
N ASN A 149 -7.95 -26.96 21.39
CA ASN A 149 -8.55 -27.03 20.07
C ASN A 149 -9.47 -25.84 19.81
N ALA A 150 -9.66 -25.44 18.55
CA ALA A 150 -10.52 -24.32 18.20
C ALA A 150 -11.50 -24.67 17.09
N ILE A 151 -12.58 -23.89 17.02
CA ILE A 151 -13.57 -24.00 15.95
C ILE A 151 -13.20 -23.05 14.81
N GLN A 152 -13.37 -23.53 13.58
CA GLN A 152 -13.17 -22.75 12.36
C GLN A 152 -14.27 -23.07 11.35
N GLY A 153 -14.64 -22.08 10.56
CA GLY A 153 -15.44 -22.28 9.35
C GLY A 153 -14.74 -23.26 8.40
N ALA A 154 -15.54 -24.05 7.71
CA ALA A 154 -15.08 -25.13 6.85
C ALA A 154 -15.88 -25.18 5.54
N VAL A 155 -15.53 -26.16 4.72
CA VAL A 155 -16.19 -26.49 3.46
C VAL A 155 -16.83 -27.86 3.59
N GLU A 156 -17.85 -28.12 2.78
CA GLU A 156 -18.46 -29.43 2.59
C GLU A 156 -18.25 -29.90 1.14
N ASN A 157 -18.04 -31.20 0.95
CA ASN A 157 -18.00 -31.86 -0.35
C ASN A 157 -18.61 -33.27 -0.32
N SER A 158 -19.45 -33.56 0.67
CA SER A 158 -20.04 -34.88 0.91
C SER A 158 -21.49 -35.00 0.45
N GLY A 159 -22.09 -33.91 -0.05
CA GLY A 159 -23.44 -33.87 -0.59
C GLY A 159 -23.56 -34.56 -1.94
N ASP A 160 -24.77 -34.48 -2.51
CA ASP A 160 -25.08 -35.09 -3.80
C ASP A 160 -24.84 -34.11 -4.94
N LEU A 161 -23.94 -34.47 -5.87
CA LEU A 161 -23.62 -33.67 -7.06
C LEU A 161 -24.25 -34.33 -8.29
N GLU A 162 -25.30 -33.70 -8.81
CA GLU A 162 -26.04 -34.11 -9.99
C GLU A 162 -25.58 -33.31 -11.22
N ASN A 163 -25.26 -34.00 -12.31
CA ASN A 163 -24.99 -33.38 -13.61
C ASN A 163 -26.30 -33.28 -14.40
N LEU A 164 -26.73 -32.06 -14.70
CA LEU A 164 -27.97 -31.76 -15.42
C LEU A 164 -27.77 -31.71 -16.96
N GLY A 165 -26.51 -31.79 -17.42
CA GLY A 165 -26.13 -31.66 -18.82
C GLY A 165 -25.80 -30.22 -19.22
N ASN A 166 -25.17 -30.04 -20.38
CA ASN A 166 -24.80 -28.73 -20.92
C ASN A 166 -23.97 -27.83 -19.98
N GLY A 167 -23.17 -28.43 -19.10
CA GLY A 167 -22.36 -27.70 -18.13
C GLY A 167 -23.14 -27.21 -16.91
N GLU A 168 -24.42 -27.59 -16.78
CA GLU A 168 -25.25 -27.29 -15.62
C GLU A 168 -25.20 -28.44 -14.60
N TYR A 169 -25.15 -28.07 -13.33
CA TYR A 169 -25.08 -29.00 -12.21
C TYR A 169 -26.00 -28.54 -11.09
N ARG A 170 -26.42 -29.50 -10.28
CA ARG A 170 -27.07 -29.28 -8.99
C ARG A 170 -26.26 -29.93 -7.88
N TYR A 171 -26.06 -29.23 -6.78
CA TYR A 171 -25.49 -29.77 -5.56
C TYR A 171 -26.47 -29.63 -4.40
N THR A 172 -26.76 -30.76 -3.75
CA THR A 172 -27.59 -30.82 -2.54
C THR A 172 -26.70 -31.13 -1.35
N TYR A 173 -26.66 -30.24 -0.37
CA TYR A 173 -25.75 -30.35 0.78
C TYR A 173 -26.15 -31.49 1.73
N SER A 174 -25.15 -32.13 2.33
CA SER A 174 -25.35 -33.01 3.49
C SER A 174 -25.76 -32.22 4.73
N LEU A 175 -25.29 -30.98 4.87
CA LEU A 175 -25.67 -30.04 5.92
C LEU A 175 -27.19 -29.93 6.05
N ASN A 176 -27.70 -30.10 7.27
CA ASN A 176 -29.02 -29.64 7.65
C ASN A 176 -28.88 -28.36 8.50
N VAL A 177 -29.38 -27.23 8.02
CA VAL A 177 -29.20 -25.91 8.69
C VAL A 177 -29.85 -25.85 10.06
N ASN A 178 -30.86 -26.69 10.33
CA ASN A 178 -31.53 -26.76 11.62
C ASN A 178 -30.75 -27.59 12.66
N GLN A 179 -29.65 -28.22 12.25
CA GLN A 179 -28.81 -29.09 13.09
C GLN A 179 -27.33 -28.65 13.06
N ALA A 180 -27.06 -27.41 12.66
CA ALA A 180 -25.70 -26.87 12.54
C ALA A 180 -25.08 -26.64 13.92
N SER A 181 -24.47 -27.69 14.47
CA SER A 181 -23.77 -27.65 15.76
C SER A 181 -22.52 -28.53 15.73
N ARG A 182 -21.49 -28.14 16.47
CA ARG A 182 -20.27 -28.93 16.66
C ARG A 182 -19.78 -28.84 18.10
N THR A 183 -19.57 -29.99 18.71
CA THR A 183 -18.88 -30.12 20.00
C THR A 183 -17.41 -30.48 19.78
N ILE A 184 -16.51 -29.76 20.46
CA ILE A 184 -15.09 -30.07 20.55
C ILE A 184 -14.72 -30.33 22.02
N SER A 185 -13.60 -31.02 22.22
CA SER A 185 -13.08 -31.31 23.56
C SER A 185 -11.57 -31.10 23.58
N GLY A 186 -11.05 -30.60 24.70
CA GLY A 186 -9.64 -30.31 24.86
C GLY A 186 -9.33 -29.58 26.17
N GLU A 187 -8.08 -29.63 26.57
CA GLU A 187 -7.60 -28.91 27.75
C GLU A 187 -7.62 -27.39 27.50
N ASN A 188 -7.97 -26.61 28.52
CA ASN A 188 -8.00 -25.14 28.50
C ASN A 188 -9.02 -24.50 27.55
N LEU A 189 -10.02 -25.25 27.06
CA LEU A 189 -11.09 -24.69 26.23
C LEU A 189 -11.89 -23.60 26.94
N GLN A 190 -12.02 -23.67 28.27
CA GLN A 190 -12.66 -22.64 29.07
C GLN A 190 -11.97 -21.27 29.00
N ASP A 191 -10.69 -21.22 28.62
CA ASP A 191 -9.93 -19.98 28.49
C ASP A 191 -10.06 -19.35 27.08
N LEU A 192 -10.61 -20.09 26.11
CA LEU A 192 -10.74 -19.66 24.71
C LEU A 192 -11.96 -18.76 24.49
N TRP A 193 -13.00 -18.86 25.32
CA TRP A 193 -14.27 -18.18 25.15
C TRP A 193 -14.87 -17.73 26.48
N ARG A 194 -15.72 -16.71 26.42
CA ARG A 194 -16.51 -16.21 27.56
C ARG A 194 -17.91 -15.85 27.09
N CYS A 195 -18.94 -16.26 27.83
CA CYS A 195 -20.31 -15.78 27.60
C CYS A 195 -20.78 -15.02 28.85
N VAL A 196 -21.38 -13.84 28.65
CA VAL A 196 -21.91 -12.98 29.72
C VAL A 196 -23.40 -12.76 29.46
N GLU A 197 -24.23 -13.04 30.47
CA GLU A 197 -25.65 -12.62 30.49
C GLU A 197 -25.75 -11.15 30.93
N GLY A 198 -26.63 -10.37 30.29
CA GLY A 198 -26.86 -8.97 30.66
C GLY A 198 -27.16 -8.79 32.16
N GLY A 199 -26.24 -8.16 32.89
CA GLY A 199 -26.38 -7.84 34.31
C GLY A 199 -25.77 -8.86 35.30
N SER A 200 -25.11 -9.92 34.84
CA SER A 200 -24.41 -10.89 35.70
C SER A 200 -22.92 -10.90 35.38
N HIS A 201 -22.08 -10.58 36.37
CA HIS A 201 -20.63 -10.51 36.17
C HIS A 201 -19.91 -11.86 36.28
N ASP A 202 -20.47 -12.92 36.90
CA ASP A 202 -19.61 -13.99 37.44
C ASP A 202 -20.12 -15.43 37.42
N THR A 203 -21.12 -15.82 36.61
CA THR A 203 -21.56 -17.24 36.63
C THR A 203 -21.73 -17.86 35.26
N HIS A 204 -20.98 -18.95 35.00
CA HIS A 204 -21.18 -19.94 33.92
C HIS A 204 -22.52 -20.71 34.05
N ALA A 205 -23.61 -20.04 34.43
CA ALA A 205 -24.93 -20.61 34.63
C ALA A 205 -25.89 -19.97 33.62
N PHE A 206 -26.48 -20.81 32.78
CA PHE A 206 -27.43 -20.43 31.74
C PHE A 206 -28.82 -20.20 32.36
N SER A 207 -29.49 -19.09 32.05
CA SER A 207 -30.94 -18.98 32.20
C SER A 207 -31.66 -19.74 31.07
N GLU A 208 -32.85 -20.27 31.33
CA GLU A 208 -33.63 -21.06 30.36
C GLU A 208 -34.14 -20.22 29.15
N ASP A 209 -34.04 -18.89 29.21
CA ASP A 209 -34.45 -17.96 28.14
C ASP A 209 -33.28 -17.59 27.21
N LEU A 210 -32.70 -18.62 26.57
CA LEU A 210 -31.68 -18.48 25.53
C LEU A 210 -32.28 -17.87 24.27
N GLY A 211 -32.15 -16.54 24.08
CA GLY A 211 -32.59 -15.94 22.81
C GLY A 211 -32.16 -14.52 22.49
N LEU A 212 -31.89 -13.64 23.47
CA LEU A 212 -31.70 -12.21 23.14
C LEU A 212 -30.55 -11.50 23.87
N ASP A 213 -30.02 -12.04 24.99
CA ASP A 213 -29.16 -11.26 25.91
C ASP A 213 -27.82 -11.91 26.33
N VAL A 214 -27.43 -13.04 25.74
CA VAL A 214 -26.10 -13.67 25.99
C VAL A 214 -25.08 -13.14 24.96
N ARG A 215 -24.02 -12.46 25.43
CA ARG A 215 -22.87 -12.08 24.60
C ARG A 215 -21.74 -13.08 24.79
N CYS A 216 -21.38 -13.80 23.74
CA CYS A 216 -20.20 -14.66 23.74
C CYS A 216 -19.04 -13.99 22.98
N THR A 217 -17.85 -14.02 23.56
CA THR A 217 -16.61 -13.48 22.97
C THR A 217 -15.50 -14.54 22.99
N TRP A 218 -14.58 -14.46 22.05
CA TRP A 218 -13.32 -15.19 22.13
C TRP A 218 -12.34 -14.54 23.11
N ALA A 219 -11.24 -15.23 23.41
CA ALA A 219 -10.20 -14.77 24.32
C ALA A 219 -9.52 -13.46 23.88
N ASP A 220 -9.54 -13.14 22.58
CA ASP A 220 -9.04 -11.87 22.05
C ASP A 220 -10.07 -10.72 22.10
N GLY A 221 -11.26 -10.97 22.64
CA GLY A 221 -12.34 -10.01 22.77
C GLY A 221 -13.31 -9.98 21.58
N THR A 222 -13.09 -10.78 20.54
CA THR A 222 -13.97 -10.82 19.36
C THR A 222 -15.38 -11.28 19.72
N THR A 223 -16.38 -10.45 19.43
CA THR A 223 -17.79 -10.75 19.74
C THR A 223 -18.43 -11.64 18.68
N LEU A 224 -19.19 -12.65 19.12
CA LEU A 224 -19.99 -13.49 18.24
C LEU A 224 -21.32 -12.82 17.86
N PRO A 225 -21.74 -12.91 16.59
CA PRO A 225 -22.98 -12.29 16.11
C PRO A 225 -24.24 -13.07 16.53
N ARG A 226 -25.42 -12.50 16.28
CA ARG A 226 -26.70 -13.10 16.68
C ARG A 226 -26.96 -14.48 16.06
N GLY A 227 -27.59 -15.34 16.84
CA GLY A 227 -27.89 -16.73 16.45
C GLY A 227 -26.64 -17.60 16.37
N VAL A 228 -25.59 -17.25 17.12
CA VAL A 228 -24.47 -18.14 17.45
C VAL A 228 -24.52 -18.37 18.96
N ARG A 229 -24.48 -19.64 19.38
CA ARG A 229 -24.51 -20.04 20.78
C ARG A 229 -23.29 -20.89 21.10
N ILE A 230 -22.65 -20.62 22.23
CA ILE A 230 -21.60 -21.47 22.80
C ILE A 230 -22.07 -22.00 24.14
N GLU A 231 -22.02 -23.31 24.29
CA GLU A 231 -22.45 -24.05 25.49
C GLU A 231 -21.36 -25.06 25.87
N GLY A 232 -21.11 -25.27 27.17
CA GLY A 232 -20.09 -26.25 27.60
C GLY A 232 -19.55 -26.00 29.01
N SER A 233 -18.72 -26.93 29.49
CA SER A 233 -18.09 -26.85 30.82
C SER A 233 -16.65 -27.34 30.76
N GLY A 234 -15.71 -26.56 31.32
CA GLY A 234 -14.30 -26.93 31.45
C GLY A 234 -13.65 -27.30 30.12
N ASP A 235 -13.56 -28.61 29.85
CA ASP A 235 -12.84 -29.18 28.71
C ASP A 235 -13.71 -29.42 27.47
N THR A 236 -14.93 -28.89 27.42
CA THR A 236 -15.87 -29.09 26.29
C THR A 236 -16.50 -27.78 25.83
N LEU A 237 -16.68 -27.63 24.52
CA LEU A 237 -17.29 -26.47 23.88
C LEU A 237 -18.18 -26.94 22.74
N THR A 238 -19.47 -26.61 22.80
CA THR A 238 -20.47 -26.83 21.74
C THR A 238 -20.82 -25.49 21.10
N TYR A 239 -20.55 -25.37 19.79
CA TYR A 239 -20.86 -24.19 19.00
C TYR A 239 -22.02 -24.48 18.07
N THR A 240 -23.09 -23.71 18.21
CA THR A 240 -24.33 -23.88 17.46
C THR A 240 -24.65 -22.62 16.66
N VAL A 241 -25.07 -22.81 15.41
CA VAL A 241 -25.48 -21.74 14.50
C VAL A 241 -26.96 -21.90 14.19
N ASP A 242 -27.77 -20.96 14.68
CA ASP A 242 -29.21 -20.99 14.49
C ASP A 242 -29.59 -20.55 13.06
N TYR A 243 -30.56 -21.23 12.45
CA TYR A 243 -31.06 -20.87 11.13
C TYR A 243 -32.10 -19.74 11.19
N ASN A 244 -32.02 -18.78 10.26
CA ASN A 244 -33.02 -17.73 10.09
C ASN A 244 -33.28 -17.47 8.60
N PRO A 245 -34.45 -17.86 8.05
CA PRO A 245 -34.71 -17.75 6.61
C PRO A 245 -34.87 -16.31 6.10
N GLU A 246 -35.12 -15.34 6.98
CA GLU A 246 -35.31 -13.93 6.62
C GLU A 246 -33.99 -13.17 6.41
N TRP A 247 -32.86 -13.78 6.75
CA TRP A 247 -31.54 -13.15 6.61
C TRP A 247 -30.88 -13.56 5.31
N THR A 248 -30.05 -12.66 4.78
CA THR A 248 -29.18 -12.95 3.63
C THR A 248 -28.27 -14.14 3.94
N HIS A 249 -28.18 -15.06 2.99
CA HIS A 249 -27.30 -16.22 2.99
C HIS A 249 -26.36 -16.16 1.79
N ARG A 250 -25.14 -16.69 1.98
CA ARG A 250 -24.13 -16.85 0.94
C ARG A 250 -23.80 -18.31 0.73
N VAL A 251 -23.88 -18.73 -0.51
CA VAL A 251 -23.22 -19.94 -1.02
C VAL A 251 -21.85 -19.53 -1.53
N GLY A 252 -20.80 -20.24 -1.12
CA GLY A 252 -19.49 -20.13 -1.73
C GLY A 252 -19.08 -21.46 -2.35
N MET A 253 -18.35 -21.44 -3.45
CA MET A 253 -17.93 -22.63 -4.19
C MET A 253 -16.46 -22.52 -4.60
N GLN A 254 -15.73 -23.62 -4.49
CA GLN A 254 -14.40 -23.81 -5.06
C GLN A 254 -14.35 -25.11 -5.88
N LEU A 255 -13.54 -25.11 -6.94
CA LEU A 255 -13.28 -26.32 -7.74
C LEU A 255 -12.06 -27.10 -7.21
N GLY A 256 -12.07 -28.41 -7.43
CA GLY A 256 -10.95 -29.31 -7.11
C GLY A 256 -10.41 -30.04 -8.36
N GLY A 257 -9.46 -30.96 -8.19
CA GLY A 257 -9.07 -31.89 -9.25
C GLY A 257 -8.08 -31.37 -10.31
N GLY A 258 -7.29 -30.33 -10.00
CA GLY A 258 -6.28 -29.79 -10.92
C GLY A 258 -6.80 -28.75 -11.92
N MET A 259 -8.07 -28.32 -11.77
CA MET A 259 -8.60 -27.15 -12.47
C MET A 259 -7.97 -25.84 -11.95
N PRO A 260 -7.93 -24.77 -12.76
CA PRO A 260 -7.55 -23.45 -12.32
C PRO A 260 -8.30 -23.01 -11.05
N ALA A 261 -7.62 -22.19 -10.26
CA ALA A 261 -8.18 -21.66 -9.02
C ALA A 261 -9.32 -20.69 -9.30
N THR A 262 -10.55 -21.20 -9.31
CA THR A 262 -11.77 -20.41 -9.53
C THR A 262 -12.70 -20.57 -8.33
N ASN A 263 -13.23 -19.45 -7.83
CA ASN A 263 -14.27 -19.43 -6.82
C ASN A 263 -15.52 -18.76 -7.37
N ALA A 264 -16.68 -19.21 -6.92
CA ALA A 264 -17.95 -18.54 -7.17
C ALA A 264 -18.68 -18.33 -5.85
N TRP A 265 -19.56 -17.33 -5.82
CA TRP A 265 -20.41 -17.06 -4.68
C TRP A 265 -21.76 -16.52 -5.14
N PHE A 266 -22.78 -16.70 -4.29
CA PHE A 266 -24.13 -16.26 -4.57
C PHE A 266 -24.86 -15.93 -3.28
N ASP A 267 -25.46 -14.73 -3.24
CA ASP A 267 -26.24 -14.26 -2.11
C ASP A 267 -27.74 -14.32 -2.40
N PHE A 268 -28.50 -14.79 -1.42
CA PHE A 268 -29.95 -14.91 -1.52
C PHE A 268 -30.63 -14.84 -0.14
N ILE A 269 -31.92 -14.53 -0.13
CA ILE A 269 -32.75 -14.56 1.08
C ILE A 269 -33.64 -15.81 1.01
N PRO A 270 -33.44 -16.84 1.86
CA PRO A 270 -34.18 -18.09 1.77
C PRO A 270 -35.71 -17.96 1.82
N ALA A 271 -36.23 -17.06 2.67
CA ALA A 271 -37.67 -16.86 2.84
C ALA A 271 -38.37 -16.37 1.56
N THR A 272 -37.68 -15.57 0.75
CA THR A 272 -38.24 -14.94 -0.46
C THR A 272 -37.71 -15.55 -1.75
N GLY A 273 -36.56 -16.24 -1.70
CA GLY A 273 -35.78 -16.66 -2.86
C GLY A 273 -35.16 -15.49 -3.64
N GLY A 274 -35.24 -14.27 -3.11
CA GLY A 274 -34.76 -13.05 -3.76
C GLY A 274 -33.26 -12.81 -3.61
N ILE A 275 -32.70 -12.02 -4.52
CA ILE A 275 -31.35 -11.47 -4.42
C ILE A 275 -31.40 -10.26 -3.48
N PRO A 276 -30.51 -10.17 -2.47
CA PRO A 276 -30.47 -9.01 -1.59
C PRO A 276 -30.02 -7.76 -2.36
N MET A 277 -30.64 -6.62 -2.04
CA MET A 277 -30.31 -5.33 -2.63
C MET A 277 -29.64 -4.41 -1.61
N HIS A 278 -28.52 -3.80 -1.99
CA HIS A 278 -27.83 -2.82 -1.15
C HIS A 278 -28.76 -1.63 -0.83
N GLY A 279 -28.69 -1.13 0.40
CA GLY A 279 -29.58 -0.07 0.92
C GLY A 279 -31.00 -0.51 1.31
N VAL A 280 -31.39 -1.74 0.96
CA VAL A 280 -32.72 -2.32 1.31
C VAL A 280 -32.56 -3.50 2.26
N ASP A 281 -31.70 -4.45 1.89
CA ASP A 281 -31.41 -5.66 2.65
C ASP A 281 -30.05 -5.57 3.33
N ALA A 282 -29.78 -6.51 4.23
CA ALA A 282 -28.44 -6.67 4.78
C ALA A 282 -27.50 -7.24 3.70
N THR A 283 -26.46 -6.47 3.36
CA THR A 283 -25.40 -6.84 2.42
C THR A 283 -24.02 -6.63 3.03
N ARG A 284 -22.98 -7.25 2.44
CA ARG A 284 -21.59 -7.12 2.91
C ARG A 284 -20.57 -7.38 1.81
N ASP A 285 -20.70 -6.67 0.70
CA ASP A 285 -19.77 -6.69 -0.44
C ASP A 285 -18.87 -5.44 -0.44
N MET A 286 -17.77 -5.51 0.30
CA MET A 286 -16.97 -4.33 0.70
C MET A 286 -15.66 -4.15 -0.06
N ILE A 287 -15.13 -5.21 -0.69
CA ILE A 287 -13.83 -5.20 -1.38
C ILE A 287 -13.89 -6.15 -2.58
N SER A 288 -13.06 -5.89 -3.60
CA SER A 288 -12.91 -6.77 -4.76
C SER A 288 -11.52 -7.43 -4.78
N LEU A 289 -11.42 -8.59 -5.45
CA LEU A 289 -10.12 -9.22 -5.74
C LEU A 289 -9.21 -8.31 -6.58
N GLU A 290 -9.78 -7.51 -7.49
CA GLU A 290 -9.03 -6.54 -8.30
C GLU A 290 -8.28 -5.53 -7.42
N SER A 291 -8.94 -4.97 -6.41
CA SER A 291 -8.30 -4.05 -5.44
C SER A 291 -7.10 -4.70 -4.75
N CYS A 292 -7.19 -5.99 -4.39
CA CYS A 292 -6.06 -6.74 -3.81
C CYS A 292 -4.94 -6.94 -4.83
N ASN A 293 -5.29 -7.28 -6.08
CA ASN A 293 -4.35 -7.57 -7.15
C ASN A 293 -3.61 -6.34 -7.68
N THR A 294 -4.00 -5.12 -7.29
CA THR A 294 -3.17 -3.93 -7.50
C THR A 294 -1.75 -4.10 -6.93
N CYS A 295 -1.59 -4.86 -5.83
CA CYS A 295 -0.29 -5.24 -5.28
C CYS A 295 0.04 -6.72 -5.49
N HIS A 296 -0.98 -7.59 -5.42
CA HIS A 296 -0.80 -9.05 -5.45
C HIS A 296 -0.74 -9.64 -6.87
N ASP A 297 -0.87 -8.83 -7.92
CA ASP A 297 -0.69 -9.17 -9.35
C ASP A 297 -1.29 -10.52 -9.82
N GLY A 298 -2.43 -10.92 -9.22
CA GLY A 298 -3.13 -12.16 -9.53
C GLY A 298 -2.54 -13.40 -8.88
N THR A 299 -1.53 -13.27 -8.02
CA THR A 299 -0.93 -14.39 -7.26
C THR A 299 -1.63 -14.72 -5.96
N LEU A 300 -2.66 -13.95 -5.57
CA LEU A 300 -3.38 -14.18 -4.30
C LEU A 300 -4.21 -15.47 -4.36
N ALA A 301 -3.56 -16.58 -4.05
CA ALA A 301 -4.10 -17.93 -4.07
C ALA A 301 -3.67 -18.67 -2.80
N LYS A 302 -4.60 -18.93 -1.88
CA LYS A 302 -4.30 -19.50 -0.56
C LYS A 302 -4.85 -20.92 -0.38
N HIS A 303 -4.37 -21.61 0.66
CA HIS A 303 -4.79 -22.95 1.05
C HIS A 303 -4.61 -24.03 -0.04
N GLY A 304 -3.44 -24.04 -0.69
CA GLY A 304 -3.13 -24.98 -1.77
C GLY A 304 -3.47 -24.45 -3.17
N GLY A 305 -3.79 -23.17 -3.28
CA GLY A 305 -3.97 -22.46 -4.55
C GLY A 305 -5.41 -22.18 -4.93
N ASN A 306 -6.39 -22.92 -4.40
CA ASN A 306 -7.76 -22.88 -4.92
C ASN A 306 -8.67 -21.81 -4.30
N ARG A 307 -8.12 -20.85 -3.54
CA ARG A 307 -8.91 -19.82 -2.84
C ARG A 307 -8.36 -18.44 -3.16
N VAL A 308 -9.14 -17.67 -3.89
CA VAL A 308 -8.73 -16.39 -4.49
C VAL A 308 -9.72 -15.27 -4.13
N GLU A 309 -11.03 -15.57 -4.05
CA GLU A 309 -12.04 -14.52 -3.95
C GLU A 309 -12.31 -14.11 -2.48
N PRO A 310 -12.25 -12.81 -2.12
CA PRO A 310 -12.54 -12.37 -0.75
C PRO A 310 -13.96 -12.74 -0.30
N GLN A 311 -14.94 -12.71 -1.20
CA GLN A 311 -16.34 -13.06 -0.96
C GLN A 311 -16.50 -14.54 -0.59
N TYR A 312 -15.61 -15.40 -1.10
CA TYR A 312 -15.48 -16.79 -0.65
C TYR A 312 -14.74 -16.87 0.69
N CYS A 313 -13.62 -16.13 0.85
CA CYS A 313 -12.80 -16.15 2.06
C CYS A 313 -13.59 -15.83 3.33
N VAL A 314 -14.46 -14.80 3.30
CA VAL A 314 -15.27 -14.37 4.46
C VAL A 314 -16.27 -15.43 4.92
N THR A 315 -16.59 -16.42 4.10
CA THR A 315 -17.45 -17.54 4.53
C THR A 315 -16.74 -18.43 5.55
N CYS A 316 -15.41 -18.51 5.56
CA CYS A 316 -14.65 -19.22 6.60
C CYS A 316 -13.96 -18.26 7.58
N HIS A 317 -13.39 -17.16 7.10
CA HIS A 317 -12.72 -16.15 7.89
C HIS A 317 -13.72 -15.13 8.42
N ASN A 318 -14.42 -15.52 9.48
CA ASN A 318 -15.48 -14.73 10.11
C ASN A 318 -15.36 -14.76 11.64
N PRO A 319 -16.16 -13.98 12.40
CA PRO A 319 -16.04 -13.91 13.85
C PRO A 319 -16.12 -15.26 14.55
N GLY A 320 -16.76 -16.28 13.96
CA GLY A 320 -16.85 -17.63 14.54
C GLY A 320 -15.57 -18.46 14.46
N SER A 321 -14.48 -17.95 13.88
CA SER A 321 -13.26 -18.72 13.63
C SER A 321 -12.05 -18.18 14.39
N VAL A 322 -11.34 -19.08 15.07
CA VAL A 322 -10.16 -18.76 15.90
C VAL A 322 -8.98 -19.65 15.53
N ASP A 323 -7.77 -19.11 15.63
CA ASP A 323 -6.54 -19.89 15.57
C ASP A 323 -6.23 -20.51 16.94
N PRO A 324 -6.12 -21.85 17.05
CA PRO A 324 -5.92 -22.51 18.35
C PRO A 324 -4.56 -22.24 19.00
N VAL A 325 -3.56 -21.83 18.21
CA VAL A 325 -2.20 -21.58 18.73
C VAL A 325 -2.12 -20.19 19.36
N SER A 326 -2.58 -19.16 18.65
CA SER A 326 -2.55 -17.78 19.15
C SER A 326 -3.77 -17.39 19.99
N GLY A 327 -4.88 -18.11 19.88
CA GLY A 327 -6.20 -17.74 20.43
C GLY A 327 -6.79 -16.47 19.83
N ARG A 328 -6.20 -15.98 18.72
CA ARG A 328 -6.70 -14.83 17.99
C ARG A 328 -7.76 -15.26 16.99
N SER A 329 -8.81 -14.47 16.87
CA SER A 329 -9.76 -14.57 15.79
C SER A 329 -9.03 -14.46 14.45
N ILE A 330 -9.44 -15.34 13.54
CA ILE A 330 -9.03 -15.29 12.13
C ILE A 330 -10.18 -14.74 11.26
N ASP A 331 -11.06 -13.94 11.86
CA ASP A 331 -12.03 -13.12 11.14
C ASP A 331 -11.31 -12.25 10.11
N PHE A 332 -11.82 -12.21 8.89
CA PHE A 332 -11.15 -11.60 7.74
C PHE A 332 -10.75 -10.16 8.01
N LYS A 333 -11.62 -9.37 8.65
CA LYS A 333 -11.36 -7.96 8.97
C LYS A 333 -10.20 -7.79 9.97
N GLN A 334 -10.05 -8.70 10.92
CA GLN A 334 -8.96 -8.63 11.91
C GLN A 334 -7.66 -9.19 11.34
N MET A 335 -7.76 -10.34 10.68
CA MET A 335 -6.66 -11.05 10.08
C MET A 335 -5.95 -10.20 9.03
N VAL A 336 -6.70 -9.69 8.05
CA VAL A 336 -6.12 -8.95 6.91
C VAL A 336 -5.47 -7.66 7.38
N HIS A 337 -6.11 -6.88 8.26
CA HIS A 337 -5.50 -5.66 8.80
C HIS A 337 -4.22 -5.94 9.58
N LYS A 338 -4.20 -6.95 10.46
CA LYS A 338 -3.01 -7.31 11.23
C LYS A 338 -1.87 -7.81 10.34
N ILE A 339 -2.17 -8.66 9.33
CA ILE A 339 -1.17 -9.10 8.34
C ILE A 339 -0.53 -7.88 7.67
N HIS A 340 -1.32 -6.95 7.14
CA HIS A 340 -0.79 -5.79 6.42
C HIS A 340 -0.12 -4.77 7.32
N ARG A 341 -0.54 -4.66 8.59
CA ARG A 341 0.15 -3.80 9.55
C ARG A 341 1.50 -4.39 9.98
N GLY A 342 1.62 -5.72 10.03
CA GLY A 342 2.89 -6.45 10.10
C GLY A 342 3.86 -5.89 11.14
N GLN A 343 5.05 -5.50 10.71
CA GLN A 343 6.10 -4.94 11.57
C GLN A 343 5.69 -3.65 12.31
N THR A 344 4.71 -2.91 11.77
CA THR A 344 4.21 -1.66 12.37
C THR A 344 3.03 -1.89 13.32
N LEU A 345 2.70 -3.15 13.63
CA LEU A 345 1.74 -3.46 14.68
C LEU A 345 2.31 -2.99 16.02
N PRO A 346 1.52 -2.26 16.82
CA PRO A 346 1.94 -1.84 18.15
C PRO A 346 2.36 -3.01 19.05
N SER A 347 1.68 -4.17 18.99
CA SER A 347 2.09 -5.37 19.72
C SER A 347 3.45 -5.91 19.25
N VAL A 348 3.70 -5.92 17.94
CA VAL A 348 4.94 -6.41 17.34
C VAL A 348 6.10 -5.50 17.74
N ALA A 349 5.89 -4.19 17.72
CA ALA A 349 6.85 -3.21 18.23
C ALA A 349 7.12 -3.38 19.73
N ALA A 350 6.15 -3.87 20.50
CA ALA A 350 6.33 -4.22 21.92
C ALA A 350 7.01 -5.60 22.12
N GLY A 351 7.38 -6.30 21.05
CA GLY A 351 8.03 -7.61 21.08
C GLY A 351 7.07 -8.80 21.14
N VAL A 352 5.78 -8.61 20.90
CA VAL A 352 4.79 -9.69 20.80
C VAL A 352 4.51 -10.00 19.33
N PRO A 353 4.96 -11.15 18.80
CA PRO A 353 4.81 -11.46 17.39
C PRO A 353 3.34 -11.62 16.97
N TYR A 354 3.06 -11.31 15.71
CA TYR A 354 1.81 -11.59 15.04
C TYR A 354 1.96 -12.77 14.09
N PHE A 355 1.44 -13.92 14.50
CA PHE A 355 1.49 -15.16 13.72
C PHE A 355 0.10 -15.80 13.63
N ILE A 356 -0.09 -16.63 12.60
CA ILE A 356 -1.27 -17.49 12.44
C ILE A 356 -0.77 -18.90 12.16
N ARG A 357 -1.15 -19.85 13.03
CA ARG A 357 -0.61 -21.21 13.03
C ARG A 357 0.93 -21.22 13.15
N ASN A 358 1.61 -21.40 12.03
CA ASN A 358 3.08 -21.51 11.95
C ASN A 358 3.68 -20.41 11.04
N ASN A 359 2.89 -19.42 10.62
CA ASN A 359 3.38 -18.33 9.77
C ASN A 359 3.48 -17.06 10.61
N ASP A 360 4.68 -16.50 10.71
CA ASP A 360 4.93 -15.22 11.37
C ASP A 360 4.83 -14.08 10.34
N PHE A 361 3.97 -13.11 10.63
CA PHE A 361 3.75 -11.92 9.81
C PHE A 361 4.38 -10.66 10.43
N SER A 362 5.11 -10.80 11.54
CA SER A 362 5.73 -9.70 12.28
C SER A 362 6.77 -8.92 11.50
N LYS A 363 7.30 -9.48 10.39
CA LYS A 363 8.30 -8.80 9.55
C LYS A 363 7.71 -8.21 8.26
N LEU A 364 6.40 -8.39 8.01
CA LEU A 364 5.74 -7.86 6.82
C LEU A 364 5.71 -6.33 6.84
N ARG A 365 5.95 -5.71 5.68
CA ARG A 365 5.91 -4.26 5.48
C ARG A 365 4.88 -3.88 4.44
N PHE A 366 3.97 -2.98 4.80
CA PHE A 366 3.00 -2.45 3.84
C PHE A 366 3.69 -1.48 2.88
N PRO A 367 3.59 -1.67 1.54
CA PRO A 367 4.45 -0.96 0.59
C PRO A 367 4.02 0.49 0.32
N GLN A 368 2.83 0.93 0.73
CA GLN A 368 2.25 2.22 0.31
C GLN A 368 3.19 3.43 0.50
N ALA A 369 4.01 3.44 1.55
CA ALA A 369 4.98 4.48 1.84
C ALA A 369 6.42 3.94 1.92
N VAL A 370 7.37 4.61 1.25
CA VAL A 370 8.83 4.37 1.42
C VAL A 370 9.50 5.65 1.92
N HIS A 371 10.21 5.57 3.05
CA HIS A 371 10.85 6.70 3.74
C HIS A 371 12.31 6.42 4.16
N GLU A 372 13.08 7.48 4.43
CA GLU A 372 14.54 7.50 4.66
C GLU A 372 15.09 6.33 5.48
N ASP A 373 14.50 6.03 6.62
CA ASP A 373 15.13 5.16 7.61
C ASP A 373 14.73 3.67 7.49
N GLY A 374 13.88 3.29 6.53
CA GLY A 374 13.26 1.95 6.55
C GLY A 374 12.46 1.66 7.84
N GLY A 375 12.29 2.70 8.65
CA GLY A 375 11.97 2.67 10.07
C GLY A 375 11.90 4.12 10.52
N VAL A 376 10.90 4.87 10.04
CA VAL A 376 10.45 6.01 10.84
C VAL A 376 10.11 5.41 12.21
N SER A 377 10.58 5.99 13.31
CA SER A 377 10.15 5.60 14.65
C SER A 377 8.63 5.45 14.65
N PRO A 378 8.07 4.35 15.20
CA PRO A 378 6.63 4.10 15.23
C PRO A 378 5.89 5.42 15.44
N VAL A 379 4.77 5.61 14.74
CA VAL A 379 3.70 6.48 15.24
C VAL A 379 3.12 5.80 16.48
N GLY A 380 3.97 5.75 17.50
CA GLY A 380 3.96 4.93 18.67
C GLY A 380 4.81 5.72 19.62
N ASN A 381 4.12 6.61 20.33
CA ASN A 381 4.59 7.28 21.54
C ASN A 381 5.33 8.61 21.36
N TYR A 382 4.76 9.59 20.65
CA TYR A 382 5.05 10.99 20.97
C TYR A 382 3.81 11.88 20.89
N SER A 383 3.45 12.43 22.04
CA SER A 383 2.62 13.61 22.33
C SER A 383 1.55 13.99 21.30
N ASN A 384 0.29 13.79 21.67
CA ASN A 384 -0.91 14.26 20.94
C ASN A 384 -1.02 15.80 20.77
N HIS A 385 0.02 16.56 21.10
CA HIS A 385 0.13 17.99 20.87
C HIS A 385 1.12 18.35 19.75
N GLY A 386 1.79 17.36 19.13
CA GLY A 386 2.84 17.62 18.17
C GLY A 386 3.93 18.50 18.77
N VAL A 387 4.33 18.22 20.02
CA VAL A 387 5.42 18.87 20.77
C VAL A 387 6.17 17.83 21.62
N ALA A 388 7.49 17.91 21.64
CA ALA A 388 8.39 17.08 22.42
C ALA A 388 8.24 17.40 23.93
N PRO A 389 8.81 16.58 24.83
CA PRO A 389 8.74 16.82 26.28
C PRO A 389 9.28 18.19 26.75
N ASP A 390 10.07 18.85 25.92
CA ASP A 390 10.62 20.20 26.11
C ASP A 390 9.71 21.33 25.57
N GLY A 391 8.57 21.00 24.97
CA GLY A 391 7.61 21.96 24.41
C GLY A 391 7.86 22.34 22.95
N GLU A 392 8.86 21.76 22.27
CA GLU A 392 9.18 22.06 20.87
C GLU A 392 8.35 21.22 19.90
N PRO A 393 7.78 21.77 18.81
CA PRO A 393 6.91 21.02 17.93
C PRO A 393 7.55 19.77 17.32
N LEU A 394 6.92 18.61 17.46
CA LEU A 394 7.36 17.38 16.81
C LEU A 394 6.91 17.35 15.35
N PRO A 395 7.79 16.94 14.42
CA PRO A 395 7.39 16.72 13.03
C PRO A 395 6.31 15.66 12.93
N ARG A 396 5.13 16.01 12.38
CA ARG A 396 4.09 15.09 11.90
C ARG A 396 4.70 14.31 10.74
N THR A 397 5.36 13.21 11.06
CA THR A 397 5.94 12.32 10.07
C THR A 397 4.85 11.78 9.15
N ALA A 398 5.19 11.61 7.88
CA ALA A 398 4.30 11.01 6.90
C ALA A 398 3.87 9.62 7.40
N SER A 399 2.59 9.32 7.28
CA SER A 399 2.07 8.00 7.63
C SER A 399 2.81 6.89 6.86
N TYR A 400 2.93 5.69 7.46
CA TYR A 400 3.43 4.47 6.80
C TYR A 400 2.54 3.97 5.65
N GLY A 401 1.48 4.71 5.31
CA GLY A 401 0.52 4.37 4.27
C GLY A 401 -0.49 3.30 4.68
N ILE A 402 -0.35 2.67 5.85
CA ILE A 402 -1.35 1.73 6.40
C ILE A 402 -2.70 2.38 6.68
N ASP A 403 -2.73 3.71 6.84
CA ASP A 403 -3.95 4.50 6.93
C ASP A 403 -4.62 4.76 5.57
N ASN A 404 -4.02 4.36 4.45
CA ASN A 404 -4.66 4.44 3.14
C ASN A 404 -5.76 3.37 2.98
N CYS A 405 -6.89 3.58 3.64
CA CYS A 405 -8.06 2.69 3.58
C CYS A 405 -8.54 2.47 2.15
N VAL A 406 -8.47 3.52 1.31
CA VAL A 406 -8.94 3.51 -0.08
C VAL A 406 -8.03 2.77 -1.05
N LYS A 407 -6.95 2.15 -0.55
CA LYS A 407 -6.23 1.13 -1.32
C LYS A 407 -7.00 -0.19 -1.40
N CYS A 408 -7.84 -0.48 -0.41
CA CYS A 408 -8.66 -1.70 -0.37
C CYS A 408 -10.17 -1.40 -0.39
N HIS A 409 -10.59 -0.30 0.22
CA HIS A 409 -11.99 0.04 0.46
C HIS A 409 -12.43 1.26 -0.34
N MET A 410 -13.35 1.10 -1.29
CA MET A 410 -13.94 2.21 -2.02
C MET A 410 -15.43 1.95 -2.20
N GLY A 411 -16.28 2.80 -1.63
CA GLY A 411 -17.68 2.90 -2.05
C GLY A 411 -17.88 4.17 -2.90
N GLN A 412 -19.10 4.36 -3.37
CA GLN A 412 -19.42 5.43 -4.32
C GLN A 412 -19.22 6.82 -3.70
N ASP A 413 -19.56 7.01 -2.43
CA ASP A 413 -19.48 8.31 -1.76
C ASP A 413 -18.02 8.74 -1.58
N THR A 414 -17.15 7.81 -1.15
CA THR A 414 -15.71 8.10 -1.07
C THR A 414 -15.12 8.35 -2.46
N HIS A 415 -15.54 7.59 -3.47
CA HIS A 415 -15.06 7.75 -4.84
C HIS A 415 -15.37 9.15 -5.38
N ASP A 416 -16.64 9.56 -5.33
CA ASP A 416 -17.11 10.83 -5.86
C ASP A 416 -16.41 12.02 -5.20
N GLU A 417 -16.15 11.93 -3.89
CA GLU A 417 -15.34 12.94 -3.24
C GLU A 417 -13.91 12.96 -3.77
N LEU A 418 -13.25 11.80 -3.88
CA LEU A 418 -11.86 11.77 -4.32
C LEU A 418 -11.72 12.25 -5.77
N VAL A 419 -12.74 12.05 -6.61
CA VAL A 419 -12.83 12.61 -7.97
C VAL A 419 -12.87 14.13 -7.90
N LEU A 420 -13.74 14.69 -7.06
CA LEU A 420 -13.83 16.14 -6.84
C LEU A 420 -12.49 16.71 -6.34
N LEU A 421 -11.89 16.04 -5.36
CA LEU A 421 -10.61 16.43 -4.78
C LEU A 421 -9.48 16.39 -5.81
N ALA A 422 -9.42 15.35 -6.64
CA ALA A 422 -8.43 15.22 -7.69
C ALA A 422 -8.63 16.27 -8.81
N GLY A 423 -9.87 16.72 -8.99
CA GLY A 423 -10.29 17.59 -10.09
C GLY A 423 -10.58 16.80 -11.37
N GLY A 424 -11.13 15.59 -11.23
CA GLY A 424 -11.57 14.73 -12.33
C GLY A 424 -11.11 13.26 -12.22
N GLU A 425 -11.87 12.38 -12.87
CA GLU A 425 -11.64 10.92 -12.92
C GLU A 425 -10.24 10.55 -13.39
N ASP A 426 -9.78 11.15 -14.50
CA ASP A 426 -8.46 10.89 -15.09
C ASP A 426 -7.29 11.19 -14.13
N ARG A 427 -7.51 12.06 -13.14
CA ARG A 427 -6.51 12.38 -12.11
C ARG A 427 -6.59 11.43 -10.93
N LEU A 428 -7.79 11.00 -10.55
CA LEU A 428 -7.97 10.00 -9.51
C LEU A 428 -7.44 8.62 -9.95
N ALA A 429 -7.69 8.23 -11.20
CA ALA A 429 -7.23 6.96 -11.76
C ALA A 429 -5.71 6.75 -11.63
N ARG A 430 -4.91 7.83 -11.66
CA ARG A 430 -3.45 7.80 -11.45
C ARG A 430 -3.01 7.41 -10.05
N GLN A 431 -3.92 7.40 -9.08
CA GLN A 431 -3.65 6.93 -7.72
C GLN A 431 -3.76 5.40 -7.61
N GLN A 432 -4.35 4.72 -8.62
CA GLN A 432 -4.56 3.27 -8.65
C GLN A 432 -5.19 2.74 -7.35
N LEU A 433 -6.29 3.37 -6.93
CA LEU A 433 -7.03 3.05 -5.70
C LEU A 433 -7.97 1.86 -5.92
N ALA A 434 -8.63 1.43 -4.85
CA ALA A 434 -9.58 0.33 -4.88
C ALA A 434 -10.75 0.59 -5.85
N VAL A 435 -11.24 -0.50 -6.43
CA VAL A 435 -12.49 -0.53 -7.21
C VAL A 435 -13.67 -0.25 -6.29
N VAL A 436 -14.64 0.50 -6.82
CA VAL A 436 -15.90 0.80 -6.14
C VAL A 436 -16.71 -0.49 -5.95
N THR A 437 -17.15 -0.75 -4.72
CA THR A 437 -18.05 -1.85 -4.36
C THR A 437 -19.27 -1.33 -3.62
N PRO A 438 -20.42 -2.03 -3.65
CA PRO A 438 -21.67 -1.54 -3.04
C PRO A 438 -21.55 -1.18 -1.56
N ASP A 439 -20.86 -2.01 -0.76
CA ASP A 439 -20.63 -1.77 0.67
C ASP A 439 -19.21 -1.24 0.95
N GLY A 440 -18.55 -0.67 -0.06
CA GLY A 440 -17.14 -0.28 0.03
C GLY A 440 -16.85 0.85 1.02
N ASP A 441 -17.83 1.68 1.34
CA ASP A 441 -17.73 2.78 2.32
C ASP A 441 -17.89 2.32 3.78
N ASN A 442 -18.12 1.03 4.01
CA ASN A 442 -18.31 0.48 5.35
C ASN A 442 -17.16 0.84 6.30
N TRP A 443 -15.92 1.04 5.83
CA TRP A 443 -14.75 1.36 6.67
C TRP A 443 -14.86 2.64 7.51
N HIS A 444 -15.67 3.63 7.08
CA HIS A 444 -15.93 4.86 7.86
C HIS A 444 -17.40 5.07 8.18
N GLU A 445 -18.30 4.39 7.46
CA GLU A 445 -19.75 4.51 7.64
C GLU A 445 -20.36 3.38 8.46
N GLY A 446 -21.57 3.64 8.96
CA GLY A 446 -22.41 2.64 9.59
C GLY A 446 -21.71 1.83 10.71
N GLY A 447 -21.85 0.52 10.61
CA GLY A 447 -21.47 -0.44 11.65
C GLY A 447 -19.99 -0.77 11.77
N ALA A 448 -19.06 -0.34 10.90
CA ALA A 448 -17.66 -0.78 11.02
C ALA A 448 -16.87 -0.18 12.19
N ARG A 449 -17.49 0.72 12.95
CA ARG A 449 -16.95 1.31 14.17
C ARG A 449 -17.00 0.32 15.34
N THR A 450 -16.46 -0.88 15.13
CA THR A 450 -16.36 -1.92 16.16
C THR A 450 -14.97 -1.95 16.75
N VAL A 451 -14.88 -2.39 18.00
CA VAL A 451 -13.60 -2.56 18.71
C VAL A 451 -12.70 -3.53 17.94
N GLU A 452 -13.24 -4.62 17.38
CA GLU A 452 -12.49 -5.65 16.65
C GLU A 452 -11.79 -5.07 15.42
N VAL A 453 -12.47 -4.22 14.64
CA VAL A 453 -11.87 -3.59 13.45
C VAL A 453 -10.80 -2.59 13.87
N CYS A 454 -11.08 -1.73 14.85
CA CYS A 454 -10.11 -0.75 15.32
C CYS A 454 -8.87 -1.43 15.92
N ALA A 455 -9.08 -2.34 16.87
CA ALA A 455 -8.05 -3.10 17.58
C ALA A 455 -7.23 -4.03 16.66
N SER A 456 -7.70 -4.33 15.45
CA SER A 456 -6.87 -5.03 14.46
C SER A 456 -5.60 -4.23 14.11
N CYS A 457 -5.72 -2.90 14.04
CA CYS A 457 -4.63 -1.98 13.80
C CYS A 457 -4.08 -1.41 15.13
N HIS A 458 -4.97 -1.15 16.06
CA HIS A 458 -4.74 -0.42 17.31
C HIS A 458 -4.64 -1.38 18.51
N ASP A 459 -3.79 -2.40 18.38
CA ASP A 459 -3.83 -3.61 19.22
C ASP A 459 -3.06 -3.52 20.54
N ASN A 460 -2.39 -2.40 20.76
CA ASN A 460 -1.76 -2.07 22.03
C ASN A 460 -2.73 -1.40 23.02
N VAL A 461 -4.01 -1.29 22.68
CA VAL A 461 -4.99 -0.61 23.53
C VAL A 461 -6.04 -1.54 24.06
N TYR A 462 -6.26 -1.28 25.34
CA TYR A 462 -7.24 -1.90 26.16
C TYR A 462 -8.54 -1.10 26.07
N TRP A 463 -9.56 -1.70 25.45
CA TRP A 463 -10.90 -1.12 25.27
C TRP A 463 -11.89 -1.54 26.36
N TYR A 464 -11.41 -2.24 27.39
CA TYR A 464 -12.20 -2.71 28.53
C TYR A 464 -11.98 -1.81 29.75
N GLN A 465 -13.01 -1.67 30.59
CA GLN A 465 -12.94 -0.91 31.83
C GLN A 465 -12.21 -1.69 32.93
N ASN A 466 -11.53 -0.96 33.84
CA ASN A 466 -10.67 -1.49 34.90
C ASN A 466 -11.41 -1.53 36.25
N ASP A 467 -12.74 -1.54 36.21
CA ASP A 467 -13.63 -1.21 37.34
C ASP A 467 -13.94 -2.44 38.20
N SER A 468 -13.73 -3.65 37.68
CA SER A 468 -13.86 -4.85 38.49
C SER A 468 -12.52 -5.17 39.15
N GLU A 469 -12.38 -4.83 40.42
CA GLU A 469 -11.39 -5.41 41.36
C GLU A 469 -11.52 -6.95 41.50
N HIS A 470 -12.18 -7.64 40.56
CA HIS A 470 -12.56 -9.05 40.66
C HIS A 470 -12.07 -9.93 39.51
N ASP A 471 -11.39 -9.39 38.48
CA ASP A 471 -10.74 -10.23 37.48
C ASP A 471 -9.42 -9.63 36.97
N GLU A 472 -8.41 -9.61 37.84
CA GLU A 472 -7.04 -9.19 37.52
C GLU A 472 -6.36 -10.12 36.48
N ARG A 473 -6.96 -11.27 36.12
CA ARG A 473 -6.32 -12.29 35.28
C ARG A 473 -6.49 -12.02 33.79
N LEU A 474 -7.69 -11.71 33.31
CA LEU A 474 -7.92 -11.49 31.87
C LEU A 474 -7.19 -10.26 31.30
N PRO A 475 -7.19 -9.08 31.97
CA PRO A 475 -6.43 -7.92 31.51
C PRO A 475 -4.91 -8.17 31.50
N ALA A 476 -4.39 -8.88 32.51
CA ALA A 476 -2.99 -9.29 32.56
C ALA A 476 -2.66 -10.35 31.50
N MET A 477 -3.56 -11.31 31.26
CA MET A 477 -3.41 -12.32 30.21
C MET A 477 -3.42 -11.68 28.82
N MET A 478 -4.33 -10.76 28.51
CA MET A 478 -4.35 -10.05 27.22
C MET A 478 -3.14 -9.14 27.06
N ALA A 479 -2.67 -8.50 28.13
CA ALA A 479 -1.46 -7.68 28.11
C ALA A 479 -0.19 -8.48 27.81
N VAL A 480 -0.01 -9.61 28.51
CA VAL A 480 1.12 -10.53 28.30
C VAL A 480 1.02 -11.21 26.93
N ARG A 481 -0.18 -11.63 26.51
CA ARG A 481 -0.38 -12.48 25.32
C ARG A 481 -0.49 -11.73 24.01
N PHE A 482 -1.04 -10.51 24.03
CA PHE A 482 -1.27 -9.70 22.82
C PHE A 482 -0.50 -8.39 22.82
N GLY A 483 0.33 -8.10 23.82
CA GLY A 483 1.08 -6.84 23.92
C GLY A 483 0.20 -5.63 24.25
N ALA A 484 -1.02 -5.87 24.77
CA ALA A 484 -1.88 -4.80 25.26
C ALA A 484 -1.24 -4.17 26.52
N SER A 485 -1.31 -2.84 26.66
CA SER A 485 -0.71 -2.15 27.82
C SER A 485 -1.73 -1.26 28.51
N THR A 486 -1.78 -1.33 29.84
CA THR A 486 -2.46 -0.36 30.70
C THR A 486 -1.58 0.86 31.02
N ALA A 487 -0.28 0.78 30.75
CA ALA A 487 0.73 1.78 31.04
C ALA A 487 0.96 2.71 29.83
N GLY A 488 0.36 3.90 29.88
CA GLY A 488 0.69 4.99 28.97
C GLY A 488 0.41 6.36 29.59
N HIS A 489 1.44 7.17 29.79
CA HIS A 489 1.31 8.59 30.11
C HIS A 489 1.24 9.42 28.81
N ARG A 490 0.09 10.04 28.55
CA ARG A 490 -0.11 11.29 27.77
C ARG A 490 0.46 11.41 26.33
N GLY A 491 0.61 10.32 25.57
CA GLY A 491 1.21 10.40 24.21
C GLY A 491 0.71 9.42 23.15
N ASP A 492 -0.38 8.70 23.45
CA ASP A 492 -0.99 7.71 22.57
C ASP A 492 -2.50 7.99 22.58
N TRP A 493 -3.26 7.61 21.56
CA TRP A 493 -4.73 7.81 21.50
C TRP A 493 -5.46 7.18 22.71
N ARG A 494 -4.74 6.32 23.45
CA ARG A 494 -4.92 5.93 24.87
C ARG A 494 -5.27 7.06 25.85
N SER A 495 -4.85 8.30 25.59
CA SER A 495 -5.05 9.46 26.48
C SER A 495 -6.36 10.20 26.22
N GLY A 496 -6.96 10.01 25.05
CA GLY A 496 -8.23 10.64 24.66
C GLY A 496 -9.46 9.80 25.00
N HIS A 497 -9.30 8.48 25.21
CA HIS A 497 -10.40 7.57 25.53
C HIS A 497 -10.46 7.19 27.02
N ARG A 498 -9.44 7.53 27.82
CA ARG A 498 -9.58 7.51 29.28
C ARG A 498 -10.47 8.68 29.68
N ALA A 499 -11.42 8.41 30.57
CA ALA A 499 -12.17 9.41 31.31
C ALA A 499 -11.20 10.41 31.98
N GLY A 500 -10.91 11.49 31.27
CA GLY A 500 -10.10 12.62 31.69
C GLY A 500 -10.95 13.87 31.92
N PHE A 501 -12.24 13.70 32.22
CA PHE A 501 -13.03 14.72 32.92
C PHE A 501 -12.61 14.70 34.39
N ASP A 502 -11.37 15.07 34.67
CA ASP A 502 -10.99 15.41 36.04
C ASP A 502 -11.61 16.77 36.32
N GLY A 503 -12.67 16.74 37.12
CA GLY A 503 -13.55 17.88 37.33
C GLY A 503 -12.79 19.09 37.85
N THR A 504 -12.81 20.20 37.11
CA THR A 504 -12.76 21.55 37.71
C THR A 504 -13.19 22.70 36.81
N ASP A 505 -13.48 22.54 35.51
CA ASP A 505 -13.75 23.74 34.67
C ASP A 505 -14.98 23.69 33.74
N TRP A 506 -16.02 22.93 34.09
CA TRP A 506 -17.36 23.20 33.56
C TRP A 506 -18.13 24.05 34.59
N ARG A 507 -18.04 25.38 34.46
CA ARG A 507 -18.99 26.32 35.09
C ARG A 507 -20.41 26.17 34.50
N GLY A 508 -21.13 25.12 34.87
CA GLY A 508 -22.42 24.80 34.25
C GLY A 508 -23.31 23.81 35.00
N GLY A 509 -23.43 23.97 36.33
CA GLY A 509 -24.59 23.59 37.14
C GLY A 509 -25.28 22.24 36.90
N ASP A 510 -24.74 21.16 37.46
CA ASP A 510 -25.54 20.09 38.07
C ASP A 510 -24.80 19.54 39.30
N PRO A 511 -25.35 19.65 40.53
CA PRO A 511 -24.71 19.15 41.74
C PRO A 511 -24.94 17.65 42.01
N PHE A 512 -25.50 16.86 41.09
CA PHE A 512 -25.60 15.40 41.21
C PHE A 512 -25.33 14.68 39.87
N GLY A 513 -24.06 14.57 39.45
CA GLY A 513 -23.67 13.86 38.22
C GLY A 513 -22.81 12.64 38.50
N GLU A 514 -23.39 11.45 38.39
CA GLU A 514 -22.68 10.16 38.39
C GLU A 514 -21.76 10.01 37.17
N HIS A 515 -20.64 9.32 37.37
CA HIS A 515 -19.58 9.04 36.40
C HIS A 515 -20.05 8.14 35.23
N HIS A 516 -20.81 8.67 34.27
CA HIS A 516 -21.42 7.85 33.22
C HIS A 516 -20.64 7.71 31.90
N GLU A 517 -19.56 8.46 31.65
CA GLU A 517 -18.95 8.46 30.31
C GLU A 517 -17.94 7.32 30.06
N GLY A 518 -17.29 6.79 31.11
CA GLY A 518 -16.40 5.62 31.01
C GLY A 518 -17.14 4.30 30.79
N GLN A 519 -18.32 4.16 31.39
CA GLN A 519 -19.21 2.99 31.23
C GLN A 519 -19.82 2.90 29.82
N GLN A 520 -19.96 4.03 29.11
CA GLN A 520 -20.66 4.09 27.82
C GLN A 520 -19.87 3.55 26.63
N LEU A 521 -18.52 3.58 26.67
CA LEU A 521 -17.69 2.98 25.62
C LEU A 521 -17.81 1.44 25.60
N TRP A 522 -18.00 0.85 26.79
CA TRP A 522 -18.21 -0.58 27.01
C TRP A 522 -19.65 -1.03 26.67
N ASP A 523 -20.65 -0.25 27.07
CA ASP A 523 -22.04 -0.70 26.96
C ASP A 523 -22.58 -0.67 25.53
N THR A 524 -22.05 0.19 24.64
CA THR A 524 -22.73 0.44 23.37
C THR A 524 -21.98 0.17 22.08
N GLY A 525 -20.64 0.18 21.96
CA GLY A 525 -19.95 0.09 20.65
C GLY A 525 -20.24 1.27 19.69
N ASN A 526 -21.49 1.70 19.62
CA ASN A 526 -22.06 2.87 18.96
C ASN A 526 -21.56 4.21 19.51
N ALA A 527 -20.95 4.26 20.70
CA ALA A 527 -20.33 5.47 21.24
C ALA A 527 -19.13 5.96 20.39
N CYS A 528 -18.44 5.04 19.68
CA CYS A 528 -17.42 5.43 18.70
C CYS A 528 -18.01 6.37 17.65
N GLY A 529 -19.21 6.10 17.17
CA GLY A 529 -19.92 6.93 16.20
C GLY A 529 -20.34 8.32 16.71
N GLY A 530 -20.35 8.56 18.02
CA GLY A 530 -20.61 9.90 18.57
C GLY A 530 -19.42 10.85 18.44
N CYS A 531 -18.20 10.31 18.51
CA CYS A 531 -16.94 11.07 18.43
C CYS A 531 -16.25 10.94 17.06
N HIS A 532 -16.52 9.85 16.35
CA HIS A 532 -16.01 9.49 15.03
C HIS A 532 -17.14 9.50 13.98
N ASN A 533 -17.82 10.65 13.84
CA ASN A 533 -18.86 10.86 12.83
C ASN A 533 -18.51 11.94 11.78
N GLU A 534 -19.18 11.76 10.63
CA GLU A 534 -19.52 12.70 9.56
C GLU A 534 -18.65 12.75 8.29
N SER A 535 -19.42 13.06 7.22
CA SER A 535 -19.13 13.25 5.80
C SER A 535 -17.81 13.95 5.48
N ILE A 536 -17.20 13.45 4.43
CA ILE A 536 -15.85 13.72 4.00
C ILE A 536 -15.74 15.15 3.34
N LEU A 537 -16.87 15.71 2.85
CA LEU A 537 -16.95 16.90 1.95
C LEU A 537 -16.75 18.28 2.61
N GLY A 538 -16.64 18.36 3.94
CA GLY A 538 -16.67 19.64 4.66
C GLY A 538 -15.36 20.44 4.74
N ASP A 539 -14.23 19.98 4.16
CA ASP A 539 -12.92 20.49 4.58
C ASP A 539 -11.82 20.58 3.50
N MET A 540 -12.16 21.05 2.30
CA MET A 540 -11.19 21.26 1.20
C MET A 540 -10.04 22.22 1.57
N ALA A 541 -10.22 23.14 2.54
CA ALA A 541 -9.16 24.04 2.96
C ALA A 541 -8.05 23.36 3.80
N ASN A 542 -8.29 22.13 4.29
CA ASN A 542 -7.40 21.44 5.23
C ASN A 542 -6.93 20.05 4.74
N ILE A 543 -6.91 19.84 3.42
CA ILE A 543 -6.46 18.61 2.74
C ILE A 543 -5.02 18.26 3.17
N GLY A 544 -4.81 17.02 3.63
CA GLY A 544 -3.51 16.51 4.08
C GLY A 544 -3.18 16.79 5.56
N LEU A 545 -3.98 17.57 6.28
CA LEU A 545 -3.70 17.90 7.69
C LEU A 545 -4.36 16.88 8.64
N ARG A 546 -3.57 16.14 9.41
CA ARG A 546 -4.06 15.35 10.55
C ARG A 546 -4.46 16.32 11.67
N GLY A 547 -5.76 16.53 11.90
CA GLY A 547 -6.31 17.20 13.09
C GLY A 547 -6.00 18.71 13.21
N ILE A 548 -7.05 19.53 13.15
CA ILE A 548 -7.02 20.91 13.63
C ILE A 548 -7.93 20.97 14.85
N ASP A 549 -7.44 21.63 15.89
CA ASP A 549 -8.17 21.89 17.13
C ASP A 549 -9.37 22.82 16.81
N GLN A 550 -10.58 22.25 16.75
CA GLN A 550 -11.82 23.02 16.59
C GLN A 550 -12.42 23.33 17.96
N GLY A 551 -11.86 24.34 18.63
CA GLY A 551 -12.52 24.99 19.78
C GLY A 551 -12.81 24.07 20.97
N GLY A 552 -11.90 23.15 21.32
CA GLY A 552 -12.00 22.33 22.53
C GLY A 552 -12.85 21.06 22.40
N ASN A 553 -13.44 20.78 21.22
CA ASN A 553 -14.06 19.48 20.92
C ASN A 553 -13.17 18.68 19.97
N ASN A 554 -12.39 17.76 20.54
CA ASN A 554 -11.43 16.92 19.80
C ASN A 554 -12.14 15.77 19.06
N ARG A 555 -13.06 16.07 18.13
CA ARG A 555 -13.71 15.06 17.29
C ARG A 555 -12.75 14.62 16.17
N VAL A 556 -12.14 13.45 16.33
CA VAL A 556 -11.29 12.83 15.30
C VAL A 556 -12.20 12.20 14.25
N ARG A 557 -12.40 12.91 13.14
CA ARG A 557 -13.19 12.40 11.99
C ARG A 557 -12.42 11.30 11.26
N MET A 558 -12.94 10.07 11.21
CA MET A 558 -12.26 8.88 10.66
C MET A 558 -11.87 9.06 9.19
N GLY A 559 -12.81 9.52 8.35
CA GLY A 559 -12.54 9.80 6.94
C GLY A 559 -11.40 10.81 6.75
N ARG A 560 -11.37 11.88 7.56
CA ARG A 560 -10.30 12.88 7.50
C ARG A 560 -8.95 12.35 7.96
N ALA A 561 -8.92 11.58 9.06
CA ALA A 561 -7.68 11.09 9.66
C ALA A 561 -7.00 10.05 8.77
N HIS A 562 -7.78 9.08 8.27
CA HIS A 562 -7.24 7.97 7.49
C HIS A 562 -7.03 8.33 6.01
N LEU A 563 -7.85 9.20 5.39
CA LEU A 563 -7.56 9.67 4.03
C LEU A 563 -6.41 10.68 3.93
N SER A 564 -5.77 11.07 5.05
CA SER A 564 -4.70 12.08 5.04
C SER A 564 -3.55 11.70 4.10
N PHE A 565 -3.22 10.41 3.99
CA PHE A 565 -2.20 9.90 3.08
C PHE A 565 -2.58 10.08 1.60
N THR A 566 -3.77 9.63 1.21
CA THR A 566 -4.28 9.70 -0.17
C THR A 566 -4.52 11.14 -0.62
N ARG A 567 -5.09 11.96 0.28
CA ARG A 567 -5.28 13.39 0.08
C ARG A 567 -3.96 14.11 -0.20
N ALA A 568 -2.91 13.77 0.54
CA ALA A 568 -1.58 14.31 0.30
C ALA A 568 -1.03 13.87 -1.07
N ALA A 569 -1.25 12.63 -1.49
CA ALA A 569 -0.83 12.14 -2.80
C ALA A 569 -1.56 12.85 -3.96
N ILE A 570 -2.88 12.99 -3.87
CA ILE A 570 -3.67 13.75 -4.85
C ILE A 570 -3.19 15.20 -4.94
N ARG A 571 -2.96 15.84 -3.79
CA ARG A 571 -2.47 17.22 -3.76
C ARG A 571 -1.08 17.37 -4.38
N GLN A 572 -0.23 16.34 -4.29
CA GLN A 572 1.08 16.32 -4.93
C GLN A 572 0.98 16.30 -6.46
N ASP A 573 0.00 15.59 -7.01
CA ASP A 573 -0.23 15.54 -8.46
C ASP A 573 -0.85 16.81 -9.03
N GLN A 574 -1.47 17.62 -8.17
CA GLN A 574 -1.95 18.94 -8.54
C GLN A 574 -0.83 19.98 -8.61
N LEU A 575 0.36 19.69 -8.07
CA LEU A 575 1.52 20.56 -8.20
C LEU A 575 2.36 20.11 -9.40
N THR A 576 2.56 21.02 -10.35
CA THR A 576 3.26 20.75 -11.60
C THR A 576 4.44 21.70 -11.78
N ILE A 577 5.63 21.15 -12.02
CA ILE A 577 6.77 21.91 -12.56
C ILE A 577 6.65 21.96 -14.08
N GLN A 578 6.84 23.14 -14.67
CA GLN A 578 6.85 23.34 -16.12
C GLN A 578 8.14 24.02 -16.53
N PHE A 579 8.92 23.36 -17.38
CA PHE A 579 10.06 23.99 -18.05
C PHE A 579 9.59 24.91 -19.19
N GLY A 580 10.44 25.86 -19.57
CA GLY A 580 10.26 26.64 -20.79
C GLY A 580 10.33 25.72 -22.02
N SER A 581 9.60 26.06 -23.07
CA SER A 581 9.56 25.26 -24.31
C SER A 581 10.90 25.19 -25.05
N GLU A 582 11.81 26.10 -24.74
CA GLU A 582 13.18 26.13 -25.24
C GLU A 582 14.08 25.05 -24.64
N GLY A 583 13.67 24.40 -23.55
CA GLY A 583 14.49 23.40 -22.84
C GLY A 583 15.64 24.03 -22.05
N ALA A 584 16.65 23.21 -21.72
CA ALA A 584 17.89 23.70 -21.12
C ALA A 584 18.95 23.91 -22.20
N THR A 585 19.90 24.80 -21.93
CA THR A 585 21.03 25.10 -22.80
C THR A 585 22.33 25.09 -22.02
N LEU A 586 23.43 24.70 -22.67
CA LEU A 586 24.78 24.77 -22.12
C LEU A 586 25.60 25.79 -22.92
N ASP A 587 26.13 26.79 -22.23
CA ASP A 587 27.29 27.54 -22.70
C ASP A 587 28.55 26.79 -22.24
N ARG A 588 29.24 26.16 -23.18
CA ARG A 588 30.43 25.34 -22.87
C ARG A 588 31.65 26.21 -22.55
N GLU A 589 31.76 27.40 -23.11
CA GLU A 589 32.90 28.30 -22.87
C GLU A 589 32.81 28.90 -21.46
N GLU A 590 31.62 29.31 -21.05
CA GLU A 590 31.37 29.81 -19.70
C GLU A 590 31.16 28.69 -18.66
N GLY A 591 30.86 27.46 -19.12
CA GLY A 591 30.51 26.35 -18.25
C GLY A 591 29.15 26.53 -17.55
N THR A 592 28.22 27.25 -18.19
CA THR A 592 26.95 27.65 -17.59
C THR A 592 25.78 26.91 -18.23
N ILE A 593 24.93 26.29 -17.39
CA ILE A 593 23.65 25.71 -17.81
C ILE A 593 22.54 26.69 -17.50
N SER A 594 21.68 26.96 -18.48
CA SER A 594 20.57 27.91 -18.39
C SER A 594 19.24 27.26 -18.77
N PHE A 595 18.19 27.55 -18.02
CA PHE A 595 16.82 27.11 -18.32
C PHE A 595 15.79 27.96 -17.60
N ARG A 596 14.52 27.86 -18.02
CA ARG A 596 13.39 28.47 -17.32
C ARG A 596 12.47 27.42 -16.73
N LEU A 597 11.93 27.69 -15.55
CA LEU A 597 10.90 26.86 -14.93
C LEU A 597 9.83 27.69 -14.23
N ARG A 598 8.65 27.13 -14.04
CA ARG A 598 7.62 27.66 -13.13
C ARG A 598 6.93 26.52 -12.40
N VAL A 599 6.30 26.84 -11.28
CA VAL A 599 5.46 25.91 -10.52
C VAL A 599 4.01 26.34 -10.63
N ARG A 600 3.13 25.40 -10.97
CA ARG A 600 1.69 25.61 -11.04
C ARG A 600 0.98 24.73 -10.04
N ASP A 601 -0.07 25.27 -9.47
CA ASP A 601 -1.08 24.54 -8.73
C ASP A 601 -2.31 24.38 -9.63
N ASP A 602 -2.47 23.19 -10.21
CA ASP A 602 -3.56 22.85 -11.09
C ASP A 602 -4.88 22.63 -10.33
N GLY A 603 -4.85 22.47 -8.99
CA GLY A 603 -6.04 22.40 -8.15
C GLY A 603 -6.64 23.79 -7.89
N LEU A 604 -5.79 24.80 -7.68
CA LEU A 604 -6.20 26.20 -7.53
C LEU A 604 -6.18 26.98 -8.85
N ASN A 605 -5.80 26.34 -9.95
CA ASN A 605 -5.63 26.95 -11.27
C ASN A 605 -4.75 28.22 -11.22
N THR A 606 -3.66 28.19 -10.45
CA THR A 606 -2.81 29.36 -10.22
C THR A 606 -1.33 29.03 -10.34
N PHE A 607 -0.51 30.03 -10.66
CA PHE A 607 0.95 29.90 -10.62
C PHE A 607 1.46 30.27 -9.24
N LEU A 608 2.36 29.44 -8.74
CA LEU A 608 3.01 29.66 -7.46
C LEU A 608 4.26 30.53 -7.66
N ARG A 609 4.48 31.46 -6.75
CA ARG A 609 5.59 32.40 -6.73
C ARG A 609 6.25 32.41 -5.35
N HIS A 610 7.56 32.17 -5.33
CA HIS A 610 8.40 32.22 -4.14
C HIS A 610 8.27 33.59 -3.44
N GLY A 611 7.94 33.58 -2.15
CA GLY A 611 7.82 34.78 -1.31
C GLY A 611 6.51 35.56 -1.46
N ASP A 612 5.61 35.14 -2.35
CA ASP A 612 4.30 35.77 -2.59
C ASP A 612 3.17 34.86 -2.09
N ASN A 613 2.82 33.83 -2.85
CA ASN A 613 1.78 32.85 -2.50
C ASN A 613 2.34 31.45 -2.23
N ALA A 614 3.66 31.26 -2.30
CA ALA A 614 4.34 30.02 -1.92
C ALA A 614 5.77 30.25 -1.43
N ARG A 615 6.32 29.27 -0.72
CA ARG A 615 7.77 29.15 -0.47
C ARG A 615 8.31 27.92 -1.18
N PHE A 616 9.48 28.08 -1.79
CA PHE A 616 10.15 27.02 -2.54
C PHE A 616 11.53 26.75 -1.95
N GLN A 617 11.91 25.48 -1.93
CA GLN A 617 13.30 25.08 -1.99
C GLN A 617 13.50 24.27 -3.25
N LEU A 618 14.29 24.82 -4.16
CA LEU A 618 14.63 24.17 -5.40
C LEU A 618 16.03 23.56 -5.28
N GLY A 619 16.21 22.40 -5.88
CA GLY A 619 17.50 21.79 -6.11
C GLY A 619 17.51 21.18 -7.50
N PHE A 620 18.69 20.89 -8.02
CA PHE A 620 18.84 20.36 -9.36
C PHE A 620 19.88 19.24 -9.36
N VAL A 621 19.53 18.14 -10.02
CA VAL A 621 20.47 17.08 -10.36
C VAL A 621 20.80 17.18 -11.82
N ILE A 622 22.08 17.14 -12.12
CA ILE A 622 22.60 17.29 -13.48
C ILE A 622 23.45 16.07 -13.82
N GLY A 623 23.18 15.50 -14.98
CA GLY A 623 23.89 14.34 -15.55
C GLY A 623 23.96 14.43 -17.07
N TRP A 624 24.69 13.51 -17.69
CA TRP A 624 24.83 13.47 -19.15
C TRP A 624 25.02 12.06 -19.70
N ARG A 625 24.66 11.90 -20.97
CA ARG A 625 24.81 10.70 -21.77
C ARG A 625 25.73 11.03 -22.94
N GLU A 626 26.88 10.39 -22.98
CA GLU A 626 27.88 10.62 -24.02
C GLU A 626 27.41 10.12 -25.39
N GLN A 627 27.78 10.84 -26.44
CA GLN A 627 27.62 10.43 -27.82
C GLN A 627 28.97 9.89 -28.33
N ASN A 628 28.97 8.64 -28.80
CA ASN A 628 30.18 8.03 -29.34
C ASN A 628 30.50 8.52 -30.76
N ALA A 629 31.65 8.11 -31.30
CA ALA A 629 32.10 8.50 -32.64
C ALA A 629 31.17 8.09 -33.79
N SER A 630 30.26 7.12 -33.59
CA SER A 630 29.25 6.73 -34.58
C SER A 630 28.00 7.60 -34.56
N GLY A 631 27.91 8.55 -33.62
CA GLY A 631 26.74 9.40 -33.39
C GLY A 631 25.68 8.76 -32.48
N LEU A 632 25.93 7.56 -31.93
CA LEU A 632 25.02 6.91 -30.99
C LEU A 632 25.15 7.56 -29.61
N ILE A 633 24.03 8.07 -29.09
CA ILE A 633 23.92 8.57 -27.72
C ILE A 633 23.73 7.37 -26.78
N SER A 634 24.46 7.35 -25.67
CA SER A 634 24.26 6.35 -24.62
C SER A 634 22.80 6.35 -24.14
N ALA A 635 22.24 5.17 -23.93
CA ALA A 635 20.91 5.03 -23.34
C ALA A 635 20.95 5.35 -21.84
N ASP A 636 22.07 5.06 -21.18
CA ASP A 636 22.30 5.29 -19.76
C ASP A 636 23.18 6.51 -19.50
N TYR A 637 23.05 7.06 -18.30
CA TYR A 637 23.87 8.15 -17.80
C TYR A 637 25.34 7.70 -17.67
N THR A 638 26.24 8.46 -18.28
CA THR A 638 27.68 8.19 -18.31
C THR A 638 28.48 9.14 -17.40
N GLN A 639 27.81 10.08 -16.73
CA GLN A 639 28.53 11.12 -15.98
C GLN A 639 29.46 10.58 -14.90
N SER A 640 30.54 11.33 -14.71
CA SER A 640 31.41 11.28 -13.55
C SER A 640 31.94 12.70 -13.33
N THR A 641 31.34 13.44 -12.40
CA THR A 641 31.70 14.85 -12.17
C THR A 641 33.01 14.99 -11.41
N ASP A 642 33.57 13.90 -10.91
CA ASP A 642 34.77 13.84 -10.09
C ASP A 642 35.61 12.62 -10.51
N PRO A 643 36.88 12.80 -10.90
CA PRO A 643 37.73 11.69 -11.33
C PRO A 643 38.12 10.76 -10.18
N SER A 644 38.04 11.21 -8.93
CA SER A 644 38.26 10.33 -7.78
C SER A 644 37.02 9.49 -7.47
N TRP A 645 35.82 9.95 -7.88
CA TRP A 645 34.52 9.35 -7.54
C TRP A 645 33.69 9.02 -8.81
N PRO A 646 33.95 7.84 -9.41
CA PRO A 646 33.28 7.42 -10.63
C PRO A 646 31.75 7.33 -10.48
N GLY A 647 31.01 7.80 -11.49
CA GLY A 647 29.55 7.79 -11.48
C GLY A 647 28.91 8.92 -10.67
N ARG A 648 29.70 9.80 -10.04
CA ARG A 648 29.21 10.96 -9.29
C ARG A 648 28.46 11.91 -10.21
N THR A 649 27.29 12.35 -9.75
CA THR A 649 26.45 13.34 -10.43
C THR A 649 26.54 14.68 -9.70
N THR A 650 26.24 15.77 -10.39
CA THR A 650 26.10 17.07 -9.74
C THR A 650 24.74 17.15 -9.08
N ASP A 651 24.71 17.40 -7.77
CA ASP A 651 23.50 17.71 -7.01
C ASP A 651 23.70 19.06 -6.31
N VAL A 652 22.86 20.04 -6.65
CA VAL A 652 22.95 21.40 -6.15
C VAL A 652 21.63 21.83 -5.51
N GLY A 653 21.70 22.26 -4.25
CA GLY A 653 20.58 22.86 -3.55
C GLY A 653 20.62 24.39 -3.60
N CYS A 654 19.45 25.02 -3.70
CA CYS A 654 19.28 26.46 -3.62
C CYS A 654 19.03 26.86 -2.16
N ASN A 655 19.90 27.70 -1.57
CA ASN A 655 19.71 28.30 -0.24
C ASN A 655 19.27 29.78 -0.38
N ALA A 656 19.16 30.57 0.71
CA ALA A 656 18.72 31.97 0.59
C ALA A 656 19.57 32.83 -0.37
N ALA A 657 20.85 32.50 -0.58
CA ALA A 657 21.75 33.29 -1.42
C ALA A 657 21.45 33.16 -2.93
N CYS A 658 20.88 32.04 -3.39
CA CYS A 658 20.60 31.80 -4.81
C CYS A 658 19.44 32.66 -5.35
N TRP A 659 18.56 33.16 -4.48
CA TRP A 659 17.40 33.99 -4.83
C TRP A 659 17.71 35.49 -4.88
N SER A 660 18.86 35.92 -4.35
CA SER A 660 19.28 37.32 -4.41
C SER A 660 19.81 37.66 -5.81
N ASP A 661 19.46 38.84 -6.35
CA ASP A 661 19.88 39.35 -7.67
C ASP A 661 21.41 39.41 -7.81
N GLY A 662 22.04 38.26 -8.05
CA GLY A 662 23.49 38.10 -8.10
C GLY A 662 24.13 38.10 -6.72
N GLY A 663 23.77 37.15 -5.85
CA GLY A 663 24.58 36.83 -4.68
C GLY A 663 26.03 36.60 -5.14
N ASN A 664 26.90 37.59 -4.91
CA ASN A 664 28.31 37.55 -5.31
C ASN A 664 28.93 36.24 -4.80
N GLY A 665 29.10 35.26 -5.70
CA GLY A 665 29.76 33.98 -5.43
C GLY A 665 28.90 32.71 -5.42
N SER A 666 27.57 32.75 -5.65
CA SER A 666 26.79 31.52 -5.81
C SER A 666 26.93 30.93 -7.22
N THR A 667 27.24 29.63 -7.32
CA THR A 667 27.26 28.89 -8.60
C THR A 667 25.85 28.67 -9.15
N LEU A 668 24.81 28.74 -8.32
CA LEU A 668 23.40 28.64 -8.73
C LEU A 668 22.70 29.98 -8.51
N ASN A 669 22.07 30.51 -9.56
CA ASN A 669 21.32 31.77 -9.55
C ASN A 669 19.90 31.53 -10.07
N ILE A 670 18.89 31.94 -9.29
CA ILE A 670 17.48 31.87 -9.66
C ILE A 670 16.88 33.27 -9.62
N ARG A 671 16.34 33.74 -10.74
CA ARG A 671 15.75 35.07 -10.86
C ARG A 671 14.33 35.00 -11.41
N ALA A 672 13.45 35.83 -10.86
CA ALA A 672 12.09 35.93 -11.39
C ALA A 672 12.11 36.51 -12.81
N ALA A 673 11.31 35.91 -13.70
CA ALA A 673 11.12 36.30 -15.08
C ALA A 673 9.63 36.58 -15.37
N SER A 674 9.33 36.98 -16.60
CA SER A 674 7.95 37.26 -17.02
C SER A 674 7.05 36.00 -16.97
N ASN A 675 5.74 36.21 -16.83
CA ASN A 675 4.71 35.15 -16.86
C ASN A 675 4.88 34.05 -15.80
N GLY A 676 5.47 34.39 -14.65
CA GLY A 676 5.63 33.47 -13.51
C GLY A 676 6.78 32.46 -13.66
N TYR A 677 7.60 32.60 -14.71
CA TYR A 677 8.82 31.82 -14.84
C TYR A 677 9.93 32.34 -13.93
N TYR A 678 10.83 31.44 -13.59
CA TYR A 678 12.15 31.71 -13.04
C TYR A 678 13.20 31.35 -14.08
N GLU A 679 14.16 32.23 -14.29
CA GLU A 679 15.37 31.95 -15.04
C GLU A 679 16.41 31.39 -14.07
N VAL A 680 16.96 30.22 -14.42
CA VAL A 680 17.93 29.49 -13.61
C VAL A 680 19.23 29.40 -14.40
N ASN A 681 20.31 29.87 -13.78
CA ASN A 681 21.67 29.78 -14.32
C ASN A 681 22.55 29.06 -13.31
N TYR A 682 23.19 27.99 -13.75
CA TYR A 682 24.09 27.19 -12.94
C TYR A 682 25.47 27.08 -13.59
N ALA A 683 26.48 27.61 -12.90
CA ALA A 683 27.88 27.45 -13.28
C ALA A 683 28.38 26.08 -12.79
N LEU A 684 28.80 25.23 -13.74
CA LEU A 684 29.36 23.93 -13.46
C LEU A 684 30.66 24.06 -12.66
N PRO A 685 30.90 23.19 -11.67
CA PRO A 685 32.21 23.07 -11.04
C PRO A 685 33.29 22.78 -12.08
N PRO A 686 34.53 23.26 -11.91
CA PRO A 686 35.62 23.03 -12.86
C PRO A 686 35.85 21.55 -13.17
N GLU A 687 35.72 20.67 -12.17
CA GLU A 687 35.85 19.22 -12.31
C GLU A 687 34.75 18.63 -13.20
N ALA A 688 33.50 19.07 -13.02
CA ALA A 688 32.39 18.64 -13.86
C ALA A 688 32.54 19.15 -15.30
N LEU A 689 32.99 20.39 -15.49
CA LEU A 689 33.23 20.98 -16.81
C LEU A 689 34.35 20.24 -17.56
N ALA A 690 35.42 19.86 -16.86
CA ALA A 690 36.54 19.10 -17.42
C ALA A 690 36.12 17.69 -17.88
N ASN A 691 35.12 17.09 -17.23
CA ASN A 691 34.60 15.76 -17.53
C ASN A 691 33.40 15.76 -18.49
N LEU A 692 32.95 16.92 -19.00
CA LEU A 692 31.89 16.95 -20.00
C LEU A 692 32.37 16.31 -21.32
N PRO A 693 31.59 15.38 -21.90
CA PRO A 693 31.95 14.75 -23.17
C PRO A 693 31.99 15.79 -24.29
N GLU A 694 32.72 15.52 -25.38
CA GLU A 694 32.76 16.41 -26.55
C GLU A 694 31.36 16.57 -27.17
N HIS A 695 30.64 15.45 -27.25
CA HIS A 695 29.27 15.38 -27.76
C HIS A 695 28.40 14.52 -26.85
N GLY A 696 27.14 14.90 -26.66
CA GLY A 696 26.22 14.15 -25.80
C GLY A 696 24.95 14.92 -25.45
N VAL A 697 24.13 14.32 -24.61
CA VAL A 697 22.90 14.95 -24.11
C VAL A 697 23.00 15.07 -22.61
N GLY A 698 22.87 16.30 -22.10
CA GLY A 698 22.76 16.56 -20.68
C GLY A 698 21.31 16.64 -20.23
N THR A 699 21.08 16.33 -18.96
CA THR A 699 19.76 16.34 -18.33
C THR A 699 19.82 17.14 -17.04
N VAL A 700 18.80 17.97 -16.82
CA VAL A 700 18.55 18.65 -15.55
C VAL A 700 17.24 18.10 -14.96
N ALA A 701 17.31 17.50 -13.78
CA ALA A 701 16.14 17.11 -13.00
C ALA A 701 15.92 18.07 -11.83
N VAL A 702 14.70 18.62 -11.70
CA VAL A 702 14.35 19.51 -10.59
C VAL A 702 13.96 18.68 -9.37
N GLN A 703 14.72 18.82 -8.29
CA GLN A 703 14.29 18.49 -6.93
C GLN A 703 13.56 19.69 -6.33
N ASN A 704 12.45 19.47 -5.63
CA ASN A 704 11.73 20.59 -5.03
C ASN A 704 11.05 20.25 -3.72
N GLN A 705 10.91 21.27 -2.88
CA GLN A 705 9.89 21.38 -1.84
C GLN A 705 9.08 22.64 -2.09
N VAL A 706 7.75 22.51 -2.03
CA VAL A 706 6.82 23.61 -2.26
C VAL A 706 5.84 23.67 -1.10
N VAL A 707 5.71 24.85 -0.50
CA VAL A 707 4.73 25.12 0.56
C VAL A 707 3.86 26.30 0.12
N PRO A 708 2.60 26.08 -0.30
CA PRO A 708 1.68 27.17 -0.59
C PRO A 708 1.32 27.93 0.70
N LEU A 709 1.35 29.26 0.65
CA LEU A 709 1.18 30.13 1.83
C LEU A 709 -0.30 30.31 2.22
N GLU A 710 -1.24 30.15 1.30
CA GLU A 710 -2.69 30.26 1.61
C GLU A 710 -3.21 29.07 2.44
N THR A 711 -2.53 27.92 2.38
CA THR A 711 -2.89 26.71 3.15
C THR A 711 -2.51 26.79 4.63
N ARG A 712 -1.88 27.89 5.11
CA ARG A 712 -1.38 28.04 6.51
C ARG A 712 -1.29 29.49 6.98
N GLY A 713 -1.52 29.70 8.28
CA GLY A 713 -0.94 30.86 8.97
C GLY A 713 0.59 30.91 8.79
N GLU A 714 1.19 32.08 8.99
CA GLU A 714 2.60 32.38 8.69
C GLU A 714 3.58 31.23 9.03
N VAL A 715 4.17 30.60 8.01
CA VAL A 715 5.20 29.56 8.17
C VAL A 715 6.58 30.24 8.17
N ALA A 716 7.32 30.15 9.27
CA ALA A 716 8.63 30.79 9.42
C ALA A 716 9.73 30.16 8.54
N SER A 717 9.71 28.84 8.36
CA SER A 717 10.70 28.04 7.60
C SER A 717 10.05 26.77 7.03
N ILE A 718 10.47 26.34 5.85
CA ILE A 718 10.03 25.08 5.21
C ILE A 718 10.48 23.81 5.97
N TRP A 719 11.48 23.93 6.85
CA TRP A 719 12.02 22.84 7.67
C TRP A 719 11.44 22.82 9.10
N ASP A 720 11.04 23.97 9.65
CA ASP A 720 10.40 24.09 10.97
C ASP A 720 8.91 23.71 10.95
N ASP A 721 8.39 23.45 9.75
CA ASP A 721 6.97 23.34 9.55
C ASP A 721 6.40 22.16 10.34
N GLY A 722 7.01 20.97 10.28
CA GLY A 722 6.61 19.76 11.03
C GLY A 722 5.11 19.45 11.05
N ARG A 723 4.27 20.13 10.30
CA ARG A 723 2.82 20.20 10.49
C ARG A 723 2.13 19.95 9.15
N THR A 724 2.75 20.27 7.99
CA THR A 724 2.22 20.09 6.63
C THR A 724 2.81 18.80 6.11
N PRO A 725 2.01 17.93 5.47
CA PRO A 725 2.59 17.01 4.52
C PRO A 725 3.40 17.82 3.52
N LEU A 726 4.69 17.53 3.38
CA LEU A 726 5.47 18.07 2.27
C LEU A 726 4.77 17.68 0.96
N VAL A 727 4.16 18.65 0.29
CA VAL A 727 3.55 18.48 -1.02
C VAL A 727 4.56 18.95 -2.04
N ASN A 728 5.45 18.05 -2.47
CA ASN A 728 6.33 18.37 -3.59
C ASN A 728 5.60 18.05 -4.89
N ALA A 729 5.85 18.84 -5.94
CA ALA A 729 5.49 18.42 -7.28
C ALA A 729 6.22 17.11 -7.62
N LEU A 730 5.69 16.34 -8.57
CA LEU A 730 6.48 15.28 -9.20
C LEU A 730 7.71 15.90 -9.88
N HIS A 731 8.86 15.23 -9.77
CA HIS A 731 10.08 15.67 -10.46
C HIS A 731 9.84 15.76 -11.96
N ARG A 732 10.52 16.69 -12.60
CA ARG A 732 10.53 16.87 -14.06
C ARG A 732 11.96 17.00 -14.52
N THR A 733 12.21 16.54 -15.74
CA THR A 733 13.49 16.70 -16.42
C THR A 733 13.37 17.67 -17.59
N THR A 734 14.49 18.29 -17.95
CA THR A 734 14.69 18.97 -19.22
C THR A 734 16.07 18.63 -19.75
N GLU A 735 16.19 18.55 -21.06
CA GLU A 735 17.41 18.11 -21.73
C GLU A 735 18.15 19.30 -22.36
N PHE A 736 19.46 19.16 -22.54
CA PHE A 736 20.31 20.11 -23.25
C PHE A 736 21.33 19.39 -24.14
N ALA A 737 21.65 20.01 -25.27
CA ALA A 737 22.67 19.49 -26.18
C ALA A 737 24.09 19.80 -25.66
N ILE A 738 24.99 18.84 -25.81
CA ILE A 738 26.43 19.01 -25.64
C ILE A 738 27.07 18.82 -27.01
N GLY A 739 27.78 19.84 -27.50
CA GLY A 739 28.39 19.81 -28.82
C GLY A 739 27.35 19.81 -29.94
N ASN A 740 27.41 18.85 -30.86
CA ASN A 740 26.52 18.73 -32.02
C ASN A 740 25.36 17.74 -31.82
N ALA A 741 25.22 17.17 -30.62
CA ALA A 741 24.16 16.22 -30.32
C ALA A 741 22.78 16.88 -30.34
N VAL A 742 21.75 16.09 -30.60
CA VAL A 742 20.35 16.52 -30.50
C VAL A 742 19.86 16.20 -29.10
N ALA A 743 19.35 17.21 -28.39
CA ALA A 743 18.74 17.01 -27.07
C ALA A 743 17.49 16.13 -27.21
N GLU A 744 17.55 14.93 -26.62
CA GLU A 744 16.45 13.96 -26.60
C GLU A 744 16.23 13.43 -25.19
N PRO A 745 14.97 13.16 -24.78
CA PRO A 745 14.68 12.53 -23.50
C PRO A 745 15.38 11.17 -23.36
N ARG A 746 15.62 10.77 -22.10
CA ARG A 746 16.02 9.40 -21.79
C ARG A 746 14.87 8.43 -22.07
N ARG A 747 15.21 7.18 -22.40
CA ARG A 747 14.25 6.08 -22.56
C ARG A 747 13.40 5.86 -21.31
N LYS A 748 12.11 5.56 -21.51
CA LYS A 748 11.18 5.14 -20.46
C LYS A 748 11.14 3.61 -20.39
N VAL A 749 11.49 3.03 -19.25
CA VAL A 749 11.49 1.57 -19.00
C VAL A 749 10.47 1.19 -17.92
N VAL A 750 10.34 2.07 -16.93
CA VAL A 750 9.36 1.96 -15.85
C VAL A 750 8.67 3.31 -15.72
N ASP A 751 7.49 3.35 -15.12
CA ASP A 751 6.73 4.58 -14.95
C ASP A 751 6.10 4.71 -13.56
N VAL A 752 6.23 5.88 -12.94
CA VAL A 752 5.66 6.06 -11.60
C VAL A 752 4.14 5.93 -11.61
N GLU A 753 3.45 6.55 -12.57
CA GLU A 753 1.99 6.63 -12.63
C GLU A 753 1.38 5.29 -13.05
N GLU A 754 2.04 4.55 -13.93
CA GLU A 754 1.51 3.30 -14.48
C GLU A 754 2.00 2.03 -13.73
N THR A 755 3.22 2.04 -13.19
CA THR A 755 3.86 0.81 -12.65
C THR A 755 4.12 0.87 -11.15
N CYS A 756 4.70 1.95 -10.63
CA CYS A 756 5.15 1.96 -9.24
C CYS A 756 4.01 2.22 -8.26
N ARG A 757 3.02 3.03 -8.64
CA ARG A 757 1.87 3.41 -7.78
C ARG A 757 0.88 2.29 -7.51
N SER A 758 0.96 1.20 -8.25
CA SER A 758 0.26 -0.05 -7.97
C SER A 758 0.52 -0.49 -6.53
N CYS A 759 1.76 -0.33 -6.05
CA CYS A 759 2.18 -0.65 -4.68
C CYS A 759 2.56 0.60 -3.86
N HIS A 760 3.22 1.59 -4.46
CA HIS A 760 3.85 2.74 -3.79
C HIS A 760 3.21 4.07 -4.21
N ILE A 761 2.13 4.48 -3.54
CA ILE A 761 1.52 5.80 -3.81
C ILE A 761 2.47 6.93 -3.39
N ARG A 762 3.28 6.73 -2.35
CA ARG A 762 4.32 7.69 -1.94
C ARG A 762 5.67 7.01 -1.70
N PHE A 763 6.63 7.31 -2.55
CA PHE A 763 8.03 6.96 -2.38
C PHE A 763 8.85 8.23 -2.15
N ALA A 764 9.60 8.32 -1.05
CA ALA A 764 10.52 9.41 -0.79
C ALA A 764 11.79 8.94 -0.04
N LYS A 765 12.96 9.21 -0.60
CA LYS A 765 14.27 8.97 0.02
C LYS A 765 15.15 10.21 -0.14
N HIS A 766 16.26 10.28 0.58
CA HIS A 766 17.24 11.37 0.55
C HIS A 766 16.68 12.76 0.94
N GLY A 767 16.39 12.97 2.23
CA GLY A 767 15.83 14.18 2.82
C GLY A 767 14.35 14.42 2.51
N GLY A 768 13.62 13.38 2.08
CA GLY A 768 12.21 13.47 1.67
C GLY A 768 11.96 14.18 0.33
N ASN A 769 13.03 14.62 -0.35
CA ASN A 769 12.95 15.45 -1.55
C ASN A 769 13.10 14.68 -2.84
N ARG A 770 13.70 13.49 -2.84
CA ARG A 770 13.80 12.63 -4.03
C ARG A 770 12.67 11.61 -4.00
N ARG A 771 11.68 11.80 -4.86
CA ARG A 771 10.38 11.12 -4.76
C ARG A 771 9.65 10.94 -6.07
N ASN A 772 8.93 9.82 -6.19
CA ASN A 772 7.90 9.56 -7.20
C ASN A 772 8.30 9.91 -8.65
N ASN A 773 9.56 9.73 -9.06
CA ASN A 773 9.96 9.76 -10.47
C ASN A 773 11.31 9.04 -10.68
N PRO A 774 11.32 7.87 -11.34
CA PRO A 774 12.53 7.13 -11.68
C PRO A 774 13.56 7.96 -12.46
N GLU A 775 13.14 8.94 -13.27
CA GLU A 775 14.05 9.77 -14.08
C GLU A 775 15.00 10.63 -13.24
N LEU A 776 14.60 10.99 -12.01
CA LEU A 776 15.55 11.58 -11.06
C LEU A 776 16.51 10.53 -10.52
N CYS A 777 15.98 9.36 -10.12
CA CYS A 777 16.76 8.33 -9.45
C CYS A 777 17.92 7.83 -10.32
N VAL A 778 17.68 7.59 -11.61
CA VAL A 778 18.68 7.07 -12.55
C VAL A 778 19.85 8.02 -12.81
N LEU A 779 19.74 9.31 -12.47
CA LEU A 779 20.89 10.23 -12.56
C LEU A 779 21.97 9.87 -11.53
N CYS A 780 21.58 9.41 -10.33
CA CYS A 780 22.51 8.99 -9.28
C CYS A 780 22.74 7.47 -9.28
N HIS A 781 21.66 6.71 -9.49
CA HIS A 781 21.63 5.24 -9.58
C HIS A 781 21.88 4.80 -11.02
N ASN A 782 23.04 5.20 -11.55
CA ASN A 782 23.47 4.93 -12.91
C ASN A 782 24.43 3.73 -12.96
N PRO A 783 24.73 3.18 -14.15
CA PRO A 783 25.60 2.01 -14.29
C PRO A 783 27.03 2.19 -13.79
N ASN A 784 27.50 3.42 -13.55
CA ASN A 784 28.86 3.69 -13.13
C ASN A 784 29.06 3.64 -11.61
N ASN A 785 27.99 3.51 -10.82
CA ASN A 785 28.01 3.73 -9.39
C ASN A 785 27.84 2.42 -8.59
N THR A 786 28.57 2.29 -7.48
CA THR A 786 28.47 1.16 -6.55
C THR A 786 28.13 1.61 -5.14
N ASP A 787 28.00 0.66 -4.23
CA ASP A 787 27.60 0.89 -2.85
C ASP A 787 28.66 1.64 -2.03
N ILE A 788 29.83 1.85 -2.60
CA ILE A 788 31.02 2.39 -1.95
C ILE A 788 31.14 3.89 -2.24
N SER A 789 31.06 4.72 -1.20
CA SER A 789 31.13 6.18 -1.29
C SER A 789 32.14 6.75 -0.28
N ALA A 790 32.98 7.69 -0.72
CA ALA A 790 33.93 8.38 0.14
C ALA A 790 33.23 9.35 1.12
N GLY A 791 33.16 8.91 2.36
CA GLY A 791 32.78 9.65 3.56
C GLY A 791 33.23 8.81 4.76
N THR A 792 33.28 9.37 5.96
CA THR A 792 33.91 8.70 7.14
C THR A 792 32.92 8.07 8.12
N GLN A 793 31.63 8.25 7.86
CA GLN A 793 30.51 7.57 8.53
C GLN A 793 30.01 6.24 7.89
N PRO A 794 30.27 5.90 6.60
CA PRO A 794 29.59 4.82 5.89
C PRO A 794 30.13 3.41 6.17
N PHE A 795 31.29 3.23 6.80
CA PHE A 795 31.80 1.86 7.00
C PHE A 795 30.95 1.06 8.00
N ILE A 796 30.59 1.68 9.11
CA ILE A 796 29.64 1.10 10.08
C ILE A 796 28.20 1.27 9.58
N ALA A 797 27.86 2.42 8.99
CA ALA A 797 26.49 2.70 8.56
C ALA A 797 26.04 1.84 7.37
N PHE A 798 26.96 1.38 6.51
CA PHE A 798 26.70 0.36 5.49
C PHE A 798 27.15 -1.03 5.93
N GLY A 799 27.25 -1.31 7.23
CA GLY A 799 27.48 -2.64 7.76
C GLY A 799 28.66 -3.36 7.09
N ARG A 800 29.86 -2.78 7.11
CA ARG A 800 31.10 -3.42 6.65
C ARG A 800 32.06 -3.63 7.84
N LEU A 801 32.63 -4.82 7.97
CA LEU A 801 33.69 -5.17 8.94
C LEU A 801 34.95 -5.58 8.16
N GLY A 802 35.83 -4.62 7.89
CA GLY A 802 36.89 -4.79 6.87
C GLY A 802 36.35 -4.73 5.43
N ASN A 803 37.05 -5.34 4.48
CA ASN A 803 36.83 -5.12 3.03
C ASN A 803 35.53 -5.71 2.45
N LEU A 804 34.72 -6.40 3.27
CA LEU A 804 33.53 -7.14 2.82
C LEU A 804 32.27 -6.61 3.52
N GLY A 805 31.13 -6.69 2.84
CA GLY A 805 29.80 -6.49 3.44
C GLY A 805 29.53 -7.50 4.56
N ILE A 806 28.82 -7.07 5.60
CA ILE A 806 28.38 -7.93 6.70
C ILE A 806 27.35 -8.96 6.21
N TYR A 807 26.50 -8.59 5.25
CA TYR A 807 25.38 -9.42 4.81
C TYR A 807 25.74 -10.27 3.57
N ASP A 808 26.36 -9.69 2.54
CA ASP A 808 26.64 -10.37 1.25
C ASP A 808 28.08 -10.91 1.16
N ARG A 809 28.98 -10.41 2.01
CA ARG A 809 30.44 -10.61 1.92
C ARG A 809 31.04 -10.19 0.57
N GLU A 810 30.38 -9.32 -0.17
CA GLU A 810 30.86 -8.73 -1.41
C GLU A 810 31.77 -7.53 -1.10
N ARG A 811 32.71 -7.26 -2.01
CA ARG A 811 33.57 -6.07 -1.91
C ARG A 811 32.81 -4.81 -2.28
N GLU A 812 31.96 -4.86 -3.29
CA GLU A 812 31.08 -3.77 -3.72
C GLU A 812 29.81 -4.34 -4.34
N GLU A 813 28.70 -3.62 -4.23
CA GLU A 813 27.47 -3.91 -4.96
C GLU A 813 27.13 -2.75 -5.91
N SER A 814 26.66 -3.06 -7.11
CA SER A 814 26.19 -2.01 -8.02
C SER A 814 24.97 -1.29 -7.46
N LYS A 815 25.00 0.05 -7.44
CA LYS A 815 23.83 0.90 -7.15
C LYS A 815 23.05 1.28 -8.41
N ASP A 816 23.38 0.71 -9.57
CA ASP A 816 22.64 0.90 -10.82
C ASP A 816 21.16 0.57 -10.61
N PHE A 817 20.27 1.47 -11.03
CA PHE A 817 18.83 1.40 -10.75
C PHE A 817 18.22 0.06 -11.18
N LYS A 818 18.61 -0.46 -12.36
CA LYS A 818 18.10 -1.74 -12.87
C LYS A 818 18.47 -2.93 -11.97
N ARG A 819 19.66 -2.90 -11.35
CA ARG A 819 20.09 -3.97 -10.43
C ARG A 819 19.49 -3.77 -9.04
N MET A 820 19.58 -2.56 -8.51
CA MET A 820 19.09 -2.21 -7.18
C MET A 820 17.59 -2.51 -7.04
N ILE A 821 16.76 -2.12 -8.00
CA ILE A 821 15.31 -2.33 -7.92
C ILE A 821 14.95 -3.81 -8.01
N HIS A 822 15.60 -4.59 -8.88
CA HIS A 822 15.39 -6.04 -8.92
C HIS A 822 15.83 -6.72 -7.61
N HIS A 823 16.99 -6.35 -7.06
CA HIS A 823 17.49 -6.87 -5.78
C HIS A 823 16.52 -6.62 -4.61
N VAL A 824 15.98 -5.40 -4.53
CA VAL A 824 15.04 -5.01 -3.47
C VAL A 824 13.75 -5.82 -3.55
N HIS A 825 13.24 -6.13 -4.74
CA HIS A 825 11.94 -6.79 -4.92
C HIS A 825 12.01 -8.31 -5.08
N ARG A 826 13.16 -8.93 -5.37
CA ARG A 826 13.27 -10.40 -5.51
C ARG A 826 13.26 -11.19 -4.19
N ALA A 827 13.00 -10.52 -3.06
CA ALA A 827 13.21 -11.02 -1.70
C ALA A 827 12.45 -12.30 -1.29
N GLN A 828 11.51 -12.79 -2.10
CA GLN A 828 10.89 -14.13 -1.92
C GLN A 828 11.86 -15.30 -2.24
N MET A 829 13.06 -15.04 -2.77
CA MET A 829 13.99 -16.09 -3.23
C MET A 829 15.01 -16.56 -2.18
N GLY A 830 14.93 -16.09 -0.93
CA GLY A 830 15.80 -16.55 0.17
C GLY A 830 17.28 -16.16 0.04
N GLY A 831 18.05 -16.39 1.11
CA GLY A 831 19.51 -16.62 1.06
C GLY A 831 20.48 -15.44 0.94
N ASP A 832 20.22 -14.43 0.10
CA ASP A 832 21.37 -13.72 -0.50
C ASP A 832 21.99 -12.57 0.33
N GLY A 833 21.34 -12.13 1.41
CA GLY A 833 21.91 -11.12 2.30
C GLY A 833 22.40 -9.84 1.59
N ILE A 834 21.69 -9.35 0.57
CA ILE A 834 22.15 -8.20 -0.23
C ILE A 834 22.36 -6.97 0.66
N GLN A 835 23.59 -6.46 0.71
CA GLN A 835 24.00 -5.40 1.63
C GLN A 835 23.17 -4.13 1.44
N LEU A 836 22.93 -3.71 0.19
CA LEU A 836 22.12 -2.52 -0.12
C LEU A 836 20.69 -2.65 0.39
N ARG A 837 20.08 -3.83 0.30
CA ARG A 837 18.70 -4.05 0.76
C ARG A 837 18.61 -3.90 2.28
N ASP A 838 19.49 -4.60 2.99
CA ASP A 838 19.39 -4.73 4.44
C ASP A 838 19.89 -3.47 5.18
N VAL A 839 20.79 -2.69 4.58
CA VAL A 839 21.20 -1.41 5.14
C VAL A 839 20.23 -0.26 4.78
N VAL A 840 19.88 -0.13 3.50
CA VAL A 840 19.30 1.12 2.96
C VAL A 840 17.77 1.08 2.94
N PHE A 841 17.20 -0.12 2.80
CA PHE A 841 15.76 -0.35 2.71
C PHE A 841 15.19 -1.06 3.96
N GLY A 842 16.02 -1.27 4.98
CA GLY A 842 15.63 -1.59 6.35
C GLY A 842 15.68 -3.07 6.72
N GLY A 843 16.75 -3.79 6.46
CA GLY A 843 17.02 -5.03 7.20
C GLY A 843 17.18 -4.73 8.70
N PRO A 844 17.07 -5.73 9.60
CA PRO A 844 17.34 -5.54 11.02
C PRO A 844 18.74 -4.97 11.21
N LEU A 845 18.80 -3.68 11.51
CA LEU A 845 19.99 -3.01 12.03
C LEU A 845 20.09 -3.34 13.52
N ASP A 846 20.30 -4.59 13.88
CA ASP A 846 20.88 -4.82 15.20
C ASP A 846 22.34 -4.37 15.13
N ARG A 847 22.53 -3.09 15.47
CA ARG A 847 23.82 -2.40 15.46
C ARG A 847 24.78 -2.97 16.52
N ASP A 848 24.28 -3.82 17.42
CA ASP A 848 24.97 -4.29 18.60
C ASP A 848 25.25 -5.81 18.60
N THR A 849 24.81 -6.59 17.61
CA THR A 849 25.26 -7.99 17.46
C THR A 849 26.63 -8.07 16.81
N PRO A 850 27.66 -8.60 17.49
CA PRO A 850 28.92 -8.97 16.83
C PRO A 850 28.62 -10.00 15.74
N ALA A 851 29.30 -9.90 14.59
CA ALA A 851 29.21 -10.91 13.52
C ALA A 851 29.49 -12.31 14.11
N GLY A 852 28.40 -13.05 14.35
CA GLY A 852 28.45 -14.42 14.85
C GLY A 852 29.03 -15.36 13.80
N GLU A 853 29.32 -16.59 14.24
CA GLU A 853 29.71 -17.69 13.36
C GLU A 853 28.68 -17.85 12.24
N TRP A 854 29.13 -17.94 10.99
CA TRP A 854 28.29 -17.98 9.80
C TRP A 854 27.31 -19.15 9.88
N ASP A 855 26.03 -18.84 10.03
CA ASP A 855 24.95 -19.78 9.82
C ASP A 855 24.41 -19.59 8.39
N PRO A 856 24.62 -20.53 7.46
CA PRO A 856 23.98 -20.50 6.13
C PRO A 856 22.45 -20.55 6.21
N GLN A 857 21.92 -20.83 7.40
CA GLN A 857 20.50 -20.85 7.76
C GLN A 857 20.17 -19.79 8.81
N GLY A 858 21.01 -18.75 8.97
CA GLY A 858 20.84 -17.71 9.99
C GLY A 858 19.42 -17.15 10.02
N PRO A 859 18.99 -16.48 11.12
CA PRO A 859 17.61 -16.40 11.66
C PRO A 859 16.56 -15.65 10.80
N TRP A 860 16.82 -15.55 9.50
CA TRP A 860 16.08 -14.91 8.44
C TRP A 860 14.83 -15.69 8.02
N GLU A 861 14.01 -16.11 8.97
CA GLU A 861 12.63 -16.56 8.74
C GLU A 861 11.66 -15.37 8.57
N GLY A 862 12.08 -14.26 7.97
CA GLY A 862 11.12 -13.18 7.72
C GLY A 862 11.59 -12.25 6.63
N GLU A 863 11.12 -12.59 5.44
CA GLU A 863 11.39 -11.90 4.19
C GLU A 863 10.57 -10.61 4.15
N ALA A 864 11.15 -9.53 3.62
CA ALA A 864 10.35 -8.47 3.04
C ALA A 864 9.66 -9.06 1.80
N HIS A 865 8.48 -9.65 1.96
CA HIS A 865 7.78 -10.32 0.86
C HIS A 865 7.30 -9.28 -0.16
N PHE A 866 7.78 -9.39 -1.40
CA PHE A 866 7.11 -8.74 -2.52
C PHE A 866 5.68 -9.29 -2.60
N PRO A 867 4.63 -8.46 -2.66
CA PRO A 867 3.25 -8.95 -2.57
C PRO A 867 2.80 -9.73 -3.81
N GLY A 868 3.44 -9.51 -4.96
CA GLY A 868 3.14 -10.17 -6.23
C GLY A 868 4.20 -11.20 -6.68
N SER A 869 4.21 -11.49 -7.98
CA SER A 869 5.17 -12.31 -8.70
C SER A 869 6.34 -11.46 -9.22
N VAL A 870 7.55 -11.75 -8.75
CA VAL A 870 8.79 -11.15 -9.28
C VAL A 870 9.07 -11.58 -10.72
N GLY A 871 8.44 -12.68 -11.17
CA GLY A 871 8.47 -13.13 -12.55
C GLY A 871 7.48 -12.39 -13.47
N ASN A 872 6.55 -11.61 -12.93
CA ASN A 872 5.68 -10.80 -13.76
C ASN A 872 6.36 -9.48 -14.12
N CYS A 873 7.10 -9.47 -15.23
CA CYS A 873 7.85 -8.30 -15.68
C CYS A 873 6.97 -7.05 -15.86
N ASN A 874 5.71 -7.26 -16.28
CA ASN A 874 4.74 -6.18 -16.49
C ASN A 874 4.33 -5.49 -15.19
N THR A 875 4.58 -6.07 -14.01
CA THR A 875 4.35 -5.37 -12.74
C THR A 875 5.16 -4.07 -12.64
N CYS A 876 6.34 -4.01 -13.28
CA CYS A 876 7.22 -2.83 -13.25
C CYS A 876 7.53 -2.24 -14.63
N HIS A 877 7.56 -3.04 -15.69
CA HIS A 877 7.99 -2.58 -17.02
C HIS A 877 6.83 -2.05 -17.85
N VAL A 878 7.00 -0.88 -18.47
CA VAL A 878 6.05 -0.37 -19.47
C VAL A 878 6.21 -1.11 -20.80
N GLU A 879 5.10 -1.30 -21.50
CA GLU A 879 5.06 -1.93 -22.83
C GLU A 879 5.87 -3.25 -22.85
N ASP A 880 6.74 -3.44 -23.84
CA ASP A 880 7.65 -4.57 -23.97
C ASP A 880 9.08 -4.24 -23.51
N SER A 881 9.27 -3.19 -22.68
CA SER A 881 10.61 -2.71 -22.28
C SER A 881 11.43 -3.70 -21.45
N TYR A 882 10.85 -4.83 -21.03
CA TYR A 882 11.54 -5.96 -20.39
C TYR A 882 12.17 -6.94 -21.40
N GLN A 883 11.84 -6.83 -22.69
CA GLN A 883 12.29 -7.74 -23.74
C GLN A 883 13.70 -7.44 -24.25
N LEU A 884 14.25 -8.40 -24.99
CA LEU A 884 15.48 -8.24 -25.77
C LEU A 884 15.18 -8.02 -27.27
N PRO A 885 16.06 -7.33 -28.03
CA PRO A 885 17.31 -6.71 -27.60
C PRO A 885 17.09 -5.48 -26.72
N LEU A 886 18.02 -5.23 -25.80
CA LEU A 886 18.07 -3.95 -25.09
C LEU A 886 18.29 -2.81 -26.09
N GLN A 887 17.82 -1.61 -25.74
CA GLN A 887 18.09 -0.41 -26.55
C GLN A 887 19.59 -0.22 -26.77
N ALA A 888 19.97 0.20 -27.98
CA ALA A 888 21.35 0.51 -28.30
C ALA A 888 21.92 1.58 -27.33
N GLY A 889 23.14 1.38 -26.87
CA GLY A 889 23.81 2.28 -25.92
C GLY A 889 23.47 2.04 -24.45
N VAL A 890 22.76 0.96 -24.09
CA VAL A 890 22.67 0.51 -22.68
C VAL A 890 24.05 0.04 -22.21
N ILE A 891 24.42 0.43 -20.99
CA ILE A 891 25.76 0.18 -20.44
C ILE A 891 25.68 -0.87 -19.32
N GLY A 892 26.73 -1.67 -19.26
CA GLY A 892 26.98 -2.62 -18.19
C GLY A 892 27.14 -1.98 -16.80
N SER A 893 26.59 -2.61 -15.78
CA SER A 893 26.67 -2.13 -14.40
C SER A 893 28.06 -2.41 -13.80
N SER A 894 28.67 -1.38 -13.19
CA SER A 894 29.91 -1.49 -12.44
C SER A 894 29.75 -2.40 -11.22
N ILE A 895 30.74 -3.25 -11.02
CA ILE A 895 30.87 -4.16 -9.88
C ILE A 895 32.17 -3.98 -9.11
N ARG A 896 33.14 -3.28 -9.71
CA ARG A 896 34.39 -2.94 -9.05
C ARG A 896 34.88 -1.58 -9.51
N THR A 897 34.84 -0.64 -8.58
CA THR A 897 35.23 0.76 -8.79
C THR A 897 36.46 1.15 -7.97
N PHE A 898 36.90 0.27 -7.08
CA PHE A 898 37.95 0.52 -6.12
C PHE A 898 39.03 -0.58 -6.09
N ASP A 899 40.28 -0.20 -5.88
CA ASP A 899 41.40 -1.15 -5.82
C ASP A 899 41.51 -1.86 -4.46
N TRP A 900 40.61 -2.81 -4.22
CA TRP A 900 40.57 -3.57 -2.98
C TRP A 900 41.79 -4.44 -2.67
N ASN A 901 42.70 -4.64 -3.62
CA ASN A 901 43.89 -5.47 -3.40
C ASN A 901 45.03 -4.66 -2.77
N ASN A 902 45.02 -3.33 -2.94
CA ASN A 902 46.08 -2.43 -2.49
C ASN A 902 45.58 -1.35 -1.51
N ALA A 903 44.33 -1.42 -1.09
CA ALA A 903 43.72 -0.44 -0.20
C ALA A 903 44.30 -0.52 1.23
N ASP A 904 44.77 0.62 1.74
CA ASP A 904 45.23 0.78 3.13
C ASP A 904 44.08 1.29 4.02
N PHE A 905 43.58 0.42 4.91
CA PHE A 905 42.48 0.74 5.84
C PHE A 905 42.97 1.24 7.20
N THR A 906 44.28 1.40 7.41
CA THR A 906 44.86 1.72 8.73
C THR A 906 44.59 3.15 9.20
N SER A 907 44.07 4.01 8.33
CA SER A 907 43.79 5.43 8.59
C SER A 907 42.33 5.84 8.27
N ALA A 908 41.36 4.95 8.57
CA ALA A 908 39.91 5.19 8.43
C ALA A 908 39.32 6.31 9.34
N GLY A 909 40.10 7.35 9.65
CA GLY A 909 39.71 8.54 10.38
C GLY A 909 39.46 9.74 9.44
N THR A 910 38.20 10.17 9.38
CA THR A 910 37.72 11.54 9.07
C THR A 910 38.08 12.26 7.75
N GLY A 911 38.87 11.73 6.80
CA GLY A 911 39.02 12.45 5.52
C GLY A 911 39.70 11.77 4.33
N GLN A 912 39.95 10.46 4.37
CA GLN A 912 40.93 9.83 3.47
C GLN A 912 40.45 8.60 2.70
N PHE A 913 39.14 8.31 2.68
CA PHE A 913 38.61 7.25 1.83
C PHE A 913 38.67 7.71 0.36
N GLY A 914 39.39 6.97 -0.49
CA GLY A 914 39.59 7.32 -1.91
C GLY A 914 40.92 8.01 -2.24
N ALA A 915 41.72 8.43 -1.25
CA ALA A 915 43.02 9.06 -1.52
C ALA A 915 44.03 8.08 -2.18
N ASP A 916 43.89 6.78 -1.89
CA ASP A 916 44.74 5.72 -2.42
C ASP A 916 44.02 4.87 -3.50
N ASN A 917 42.85 5.33 -4.00
CA ASN A 917 42.21 4.63 -5.12
C ASN A 917 43.01 4.86 -6.39
N ASN A 918 43.61 3.80 -6.93
CA ASN A 918 44.30 3.86 -8.22
C ASN A 918 43.36 3.57 -9.41
N LEU A 919 42.10 3.18 -9.16
CA LEU A 919 41.04 2.99 -10.18
C LEU A 919 40.16 4.24 -10.31
N THR A 920 40.80 5.37 -10.65
CA THR A 920 40.13 6.66 -10.90
C THR A 920 39.56 6.79 -12.31
N ASP A 921 40.08 5.99 -13.24
CA ASP A 921 39.54 5.93 -14.60
C ASP A 921 38.35 4.97 -14.67
N ILE A 922 37.19 5.53 -15.01
CA ILE A 922 35.94 4.80 -15.18
C ILE A 922 36.01 3.74 -16.28
N HIS A 923 36.97 3.86 -17.21
CA HIS A 923 37.21 2.89 -18.26
C HIS A 923 37.90 1.62 -17.77
N GLN A 924 38.55 1.67 -16.60
CA GLN A 924 39.23 0.55 -15.97
C GLN A 924 38.34 -0.23 -14.99
N HIS A 925 37.11 0.24 -14.79
CA HIS A 925 36.15 -0.38 -13.87
C HIS A 925 35.66 -1.70 -14.42
N GLU A 926 35.60 -2.71 -13.56
CA GLU A 926 35.01 -4.01 -13.92
C GLU A 926 33.50 -3.91 -13.88
N ARG A 927 32.87 -4.48 -14.92
CA ARG A 927 31.44 -4.40 -15.18
C ARG A 927 30.91 -5.74 -15.66
N PHE A 928 29.64 -5.98 -15.38
CA PHE A 928 28.84 -6.90 -16.18
C PHE A 928 28.65 -6.34 -17.59
N SER A 929 28.49 -7.18 -18.61
CA SER A 929 27.97 -6.73 -19.92
C SER A 929 26.50 -6.30 -19.81
N PRO A 930 25.95 -5.52 -20.76
CA PRO A 930 24.62 -4.91 -20.63
C PRO A 930 23.47 -5.88 -20.30
N ILE A 931 23.35 -7.01 -21.01
CA ILE A 931 22.29 -8.02 -20.77
C ILE A 931 22.62 -8.81 -19.51
N ALA A 932 23.87 -9.25 -19.32
CA ALA A 932 24.30 -9.93 -18.10
C ALA A 932 24.00 -9.11 -16.84
N SER A 933 24.13 -7.78 -16.90
CA SER A 933 23.82 -6.86 -15.79
C SER A 933 22.38 -6.98 -15.31
N VAL A 934 21.44 -7.25 -16.22
CA VAL A 934 20.01 -7.39 -15.90
C VAL A 934 19.72 -8.79 -15.40
N CYS A 935 20.17 -9.84 -16.10
CA CYS A 935 19.82 -11.20 -15.73
C CYS A 935 20.43 -11.61 -14.38
N THR A 936 21.68 -11.22 -14.12
CA THR A 936 22.39 -11.53 -12.87
C THR A 936 21.92 -10.70 -11.67
N SER A 937 20.94 -9.80 -11.84
CA SER A 937 20.28 -9.20 -10.68
C SER A 937 19.23 -10.12 -10.05
N CYS A 938 18.76 -11.14 -10.78
CA CYS A 938 17.78 -12.10 -10.26
C CYS A 938 18.29 -13.54 -10.27
N HIS A 939 19.11 -13.89 -11.26
CA HIS A 939 19.73 -15.21 -11.39
C HIS A 939 21.14 -15.18 -10.79
N THR A 940 21.31 -15.63 -9.55
CA THR A 940 22.58 -15.55 -8.81
C THR A 940 23.15 -16.90 -8.37
N ASP A 941 22.32 -17.94 -8.25
CA ASP A 941 22.64 -19.12 -7.41
C ASP A 941 23.19 -20.32 -8.18
N GLU A 942 23.63 -20.11 -9.42
CA GLU A 942 23.97 -21.21 -10.32
C GLU A 942 25.44 -21.16 -10.75
N GLY A 943 26.23 -22.13 -10.27
CA GLY A 943 27.65 -22.24 -10.64
C GLY A 943 27.91 -22.36 -12.16
N TRP A 944 26.88 -22.72 -12.94
CA TRP A 944 26.94 -22.79 -14.41
C TRP A 944 26.61 -21.46 -15.11
N LEU A 945 25.95 -20.51 -14.44
CA LEU A 945 25.45 -19.27 -15.04
C LEU A 945 26.61 -18.41 -15.57
N ARG A 946 27.70 -18.32 -14.81
CA ARG A 946 28.93 -17.64 -15.25
C ARG A 946 29.42 -18.17 -16.58
N ASP A 947 29.54 -19.49 -16.70
CA ASP A 947 30.02 -20.14 -17.92
C ASP A 947 29.04 -19.95 -19.08
N HIS A 948 27.72 -19.96 -18.80
CA HIS A 948 26.71 -19.69 -19.81
C HIS A 948 26.81 -18.26 -20.38
N ILE A 949 26.93 -17.26 -19.51
CA ILE A 949 27.10 -15.86 -19.92
C ILE A 949 28.33 -15.72 -20.80
N LEU A 950 29.49 -16.27 -20.37
CA LEU A 950 30.74 -16.21 -21.12
C LEU A 950 30.65 -16.94 -22.46
N GLN A 951 30.00 -18.11 -22.52
CA GLN A 951 29.79 -18.87 -23.77
C GLN A 951 28.92 -18.12 -24.78
N ARG A 952 28.08 -17.19 -24.32
CA ARG A 952 27.22 -16.36 -25.16
C ARG A 952 27.81 -14.98 -25.44
N GLY A 953 29.09 -14.73 -25.13
CA GLY A 953 29.74 -13.45 -25.39
C GLY A 953 29.33 -12.35 -24.41
N GLY A 954 28.73 -12.70 -23.28
CA GLY A 954 28.59 -11.79 -22.15
C GLY A 954 29.86 -11.76 -21.31
N SER A 955 29.97 -10.76 -20.45
CA SER A 955 31.07 -10.62 -19.51
C SER A 955 30.54 -10.32 -18.12
N ILE A 956 31.33 -10.72 -17.13
CA ILE A 956 31.08 -10.45 -15.71
C ILE A 956 32.24 -9.71 -15.05
N THR A 957 33.25 -9.30 -15.82
CA THR A 957 34.45 -8.55 -15.36
C THR A 957 35.00 -7.66 -16.48
N ALA A 958 34.19 -7.24 -17.44
CA ALA A 958 34.66 -6.42 -18.57
C ALA A 958 35.02 -5.00 -18.10
N THR A 959 35.98 -4.38 -18.77
CA THR A 959 36.28 -2.95 -18.61
C THR A 959 36.00 -2.23 -19.93
N LEU A 960 35.84 -0.90 -19.92
CA LEU A 960 35.66 -0.15 -21.18
C LEU A 960 36.98 -0.07 -21.97
N ASP A 961 38.14 -0.14 -21.30
CA ASP A 961 39.48 -0.20 -21.92
C ASP A 961 39.79 -1.56 -22.54
N ASN A 962 39.25 -2.63 -21.96
CA ASN A 962 39.40 -4.00 -22.45
C ASN A 962 38.03 -4.66 -22.55
N PRO A 963 37.22 -4.28 -23.55
CA PRO A 963 35.96 -4.94 -23.81
C PRO A 963 36.26 -6.35 -24.34
N ASP A 964 36.29 -7.34 -23.46
CA ASP A 964 36.08 -8.75 -23.83
C ASP A 964 34.82 -8.79 -24.72
N PRO A 965 34.74 -9.59 -25.81
CA PRO A 965 33.84 -9.28 -26.92
C PRO A 965 32.40 -9.12 -26.42
N MET A 966 31.95 -7.87 -26.29
CA MET A 966 30.65 -7.49 -25.71
C MET A 966 29.49 -7.72 -26.68
N GLN A 967 29.64 -8.68 -27.60
CA GLN A 967 28.56 -9.10 -28.48
C GLN A 967 27.81 -10.24 -27.82
N GLU A 968 26.92 -9.87 -26.90
CA GLU A 968 26.02 -10.80 -26.25
C GLU A 968 25.08 -11.45 -27.29
N GLY A 969 25.22 -12.75 -27.49
CA GLY A 969 24.35 -13.58 -28.34
C GLY A 969 23.01 -13.94 -27.70
N CYS A 970 22.69 -13.38 -26.53
CA CYS A 970 21.52 -13.72 -25.70
C CYS A 970 20.20 -13.56 -26.44
N VAL A 971 20.09 -12.54 -27.29
CA VAL A 971 18.85 -12.17 -28.02
C VAL A 971 18.34 -13.32 -28.89
N SER A 972 19.23 -14.17 -29.42
CA SER A 972 18.85 -15.29 -30.29
C SER A 972 17.99 -16.36 -29.57
N CYS A 973 18.17 -16.52 -28.27
CA CYS A 973 17.43 -17.48 -27.46
C CYS A 973 16.38 -16.81 -26.57
N HIS A 974 16.71 -15.65 -25.99
CA HIS A 974 15.91 -14.97 -24.97
C HIS A 974 15.09 -13.79 -25.51
N GLY A 975 15.29 -13.38 -26.77
CA GLY A 975 14.42 -12.39 -27.41
C GLY A 975 13.10 -12.98 -27.90
N PRO A 976 12.17 -12.12 -28.37
CA PRO A 976 10.86 -12.51 -28.89
C PRO A 976 10.93 -13.63 -29.92
N GLY A 977 10.17 -14.71 -29.68
CA GLY A 977 10.10 -15.89 -30.53
C GLY A 977 11.27 -16.87 -30.38
N GLY A 978 12.27 -16.57 -29.56
CA GLY A 978 13.36 -17.48 -29.21
C GLY A 978 12.90 -18.70 -28.41
N GLU A 979 13.78 -19.70 -28.30
CA GLU A 979 13.49 -20.95 -27.57
C GLU A 979 13.23 -20.71 -26.06
N ALA A 980 13.84 -19.66 -25.50
CA ALA A 980 13.73 -19.24 -24.11
C ALA A 980 13.35 -17.76 -24.00
N ASP A 981 12.46 -17.30 -24.89
CA ASP A 981 11.85 -15.97 -24.89
C ASP A 981 11.40 -15.57 -23.47
N ILE A 982 11.81 -14.38 -23.04
CA ILE A 982 11.53 -13.87 -21.69
C ILE A 982 10.03 -13.93 -21.35
N SER A 983 9.15 -13.63 -22.30
CA SER A 983 7.69 -13.68 -22.10
C SER A 983 7.11 -15.08 -21.93
N ARG A 984 7.87 -16.12 -22.32
CA ARG A 984 7.46 -17.53 -22.22
C ARG A 984 8.02 -18.22 -20.98
N VAL A 985 9.22 -17.82 -20.57
CA VAL A 985 9.93 -18.44 -19.43
C VAL A 985 9.67 -17.72 -18.11
N HIS A 986 9.08 -16.53 -18.16
CA HIS A 986 8.58 -15.80 -17.01
C HIS A 986 7.04 -15.72 -17.03
N ASP A 987 6.45 -15.56 -15.85
CA ASP A 987 5.01 -15.42 -15.62
C ASP A 987 4.53 -14.00 -15.94
N VAL A 988 4.77 -13.56 -17.18
CA VAL A 988 4.39 -12.23 -17.65
C VAL A 988 2.90 -12.19 -17.91
N ARG A 989 2.19 -11.40 -17.11
CA ARG A 989 0.73 -11.23 -17.19
C ARG A 989 0.39 -9.85 -17.73
N PRO A 990 -0.73 -9.68 -18.44
CA PRO A 990 -1.26 -8.34 -18.72
C PRO A 990 -1.50 -7.58 -17.41
N ARG A 991 -1.37 -6.25 -17.46
CA ARG A 991 -1.77 -5.38 -16.34
C ARG A 991 -3.27 -5.20 -16.29
#